data_AF-A0A2S7YA23-F1
#
_entry.id   AF-A0A2S7YA23-F1
#
_cell.length_a   1.000
_cell.length_b   1.000
_cell.length_c   1.000
_cell.angle_alpha   90.00
_cell.angle_beta   90.00
_cell.angle_gamma   90.00
#
_symmetry.space_group_name_H-M   'P 1'
#
loop_
_entity.id
_entity.type
_entity.pdbx_description
1 polymer ?
#
loop_
_entity_poly.entity_id
_entity_poly.type
_entity_poly.pdbx_seq_one_letter_code
_entity_poly.pdbx_strand_id
1 'polypeptide(L)'
;MDSTLAPRPRPRPAHTQGTTRCAYTPDGTRLVTVGSNNTIRLYTTGSDGEPTNIDDCQEQNIAVAASKTSFVVGSEDGTVSLFSLETASFEKFLLRTSLPVRDVALTPGAGTWCAVTSDELTVKIVNTQDISQVRHLREHGRPARHVAFDPKASLVAVSGTDGIVYIYSLTAEEPELIRKIDGVIGALESDGTASSKAAWHPDGRAFAVPTPTRDIQVISKNDWEKQRCFENGHMGDITALAWSPNGAMLASAAKDGKILVWDTKTQAVLQRYNFSNVIDLCWHPRKNILSFTTTDGEVYIYPDFLSDQFAPLLKLNPQPAPFIHDPLSEISGNRQALPVFNGQKAHDLPTRRRRDSLGSLDSFLRAGDGFGNADDDDFVVDDDNAGYAPGFLKRGREGDDDTYNGRSRKRRHLPEPTYHESFQPGSTPWQGNRKYLCLNLVGFVWTIDQDAHHTVTVEFYDHELQRDFHFTDTFRYDKACLNDRGSLFACPPRGDDQPACIYYRPHESWTQRLDWRTELPRGETITAMSLSDSFVTVTTDASYVRVYTLFGVPYRVYRPKSTPTVTCASWRDYVLTVGNGPIGPDGAARLLYTIENVKRDEICQNEDTLALPPGATLKSDPCIYDSTGTLLTLLHWRQPSRACWVPLLDTRLLPRLASGRKHETYFPIAVADDKFHCIILKGGDKYPYFPRPLLSEFDFSVPLTSPPKIKEAKSKKKKKQLHEDGEDLGIEVEEDASDEEMQEGDDNNNNDDDGDEDVVEELSETKKLEQAFVLRGVQAAQAQDVLDATTGGHAQRSVLARLELEMDKTLLQLLAVECREGEERGMRALEIVRLMRDRTGRMVEAAGKVAERYGRAILGDKIREVGERRVAGEDDDFF
;
A
#
# COMPACT_ATOMS: atom_id res chain seq x y z
N MET A 1 44.73 0.18 40.24
CA MET A 1 43.46 0.02 40.99
C MET A 1 42.34 0.33 39.99
N ASP A 2 42.08 -0.47 38.97
CA ASP A 2 41.97 -1.94 38.87
C ASP A 2 40.81 -2.54 39.67
N SER A 3 40.17 -3.54 39.05
CA SER A 3 38.78 -4.00 39.23
C SER A 3 37.74 -2.98 38.69
N THR A 4 36.77 -3.34 37.85
CA THR A 4 36.23 -4.67 37.51
C THR A 4 36.15 -4.92 35.99
N LEU A 5 37.18 -5.51 35.39
CA LEU A 5 37.00 -6.26 34.14
C LEU A 5 36.32 -7.59 34.49
N ALA A 6 35.17 -7.89 33.87
CA ALA A 6 34.54 -9.20 33.97
C ALA A 6 35.57 -10.30 33.59
N PRO A 7 35.65 -11.42 34.33
CA PRO A 7 36.65 -12.44 34.06
C PRO A 7 36.45 -12.99 32.66
N ARG A 8 37.47 -12.88 31.79
CA ARG A 8 37.44 -13.52 30.46
C ARG A 8 37.20 -15.02 30.66
N PRO A 9 36.16 -15.62 30.04
CA PRO A 9 35.93 -17.05 30.16
C PRO A 9 37.14 -17.81 29.63
N ARG A 10 37.49 -18.90 30.29
CA ARG A 10 38.55 -19.79 29.82
C ARG A 10 38.04 -20.56 28.60
N PRO A 11 38.85 -20.77 27.55
CA PRO A 11 38.50 -21.72 26.52
C PRO A 11 38.33 -23.11 27.15
N ARG A 12 37.30 -23.83 26.73
CA ARG A 12 37.13 -25.24 27.04
C ARG A 12 37.48 -26.02 25.77
N PRO A 13 38.54 -26.86 25.75
CA PRO A 13 38.83 -27.68 24.59
C PRO A 13 37.66 -28.63 24.35
N ALA A 14 37.00 -28.47 23.21
CA ALA A 14 35.75 -29.14 22.88
C ALA A 14 35.93 -30.16 21.75
N HIS A 15 36.79 -29.90 20.77
CA HIS A 15 37.07 -30.80 19.66
C HIS A 15 38.55 -30.64 19.24
N THR A 16 39.00 -31.41 18.25
CA THR A 16 40.28 -31.15 17.57
C THR A 16 40.16 -29.89 16.70
N GLN A 17 41.29 -29.27 16.35
CA GLN A 17 41.35 -28.16 15.40
C GLN A 17 40.63 -28.54 14.10
N GLY A 18 39.72 -27.66 13.64
CA GLY A 18 38.78 -27.94 12.56
C GLY A 18 37.48 -27.12 12.69
N THR A 19 36.47 -27.46 11.89
CA THR A 19 35.16 -26.82 12.04
C THR A 19 34.50 -27.28 13.32
N THR A 20 34.06 -26.32 14.14
CA THR A 20 33.32 -26.57 15.39
C THR A 20 32.05 -25.73 15.39
N ARG A 21 30.89 -26.34 15.69
CA ARG A 21 29.59 -25.66 15.79
C ARG A 21 28.93 -25.93 17.14
N CYS A 22 27.99 -25.08 17.54
CA CYS A 22 27.29 -25.22 18.81
C CYS A 22 25.81 -24.81 18.76
N ALA A 23 24.96 -25.55 19.48
CA ALA A 23 23.53 -25.25 19.59
C ALA A 23 23.03 -25.41 21.03
N TYR A 24 22.32 -24.40 21.54
CA TYR A 24 21.59 -24.50 22.80
C TYR A 24 20.28 -25.27 22.62
N THR A 25 19.87 -26.02 23.66
CA THR A 25 18.49 -26.49 23.76
C THR A 25 17.53 -25.30 23.93
N PRO A 26 16.27 -25.37 23.48
CA PRO A 26 15.31 -24.27 23.60
C PRO A 26 15.08 -23.78 25.04
N ASP A 27 15.28 -24.66 26.03
CA ASP A 27 15.17 -24.32 27.45
C ASP A 27 16.48 -23.76 28.06
N GLY A 28 17.58 -23.80 27.31
CA GLY A 28 18.91 -23.29 27.70
C GLY A 28 19.67 -24.19 28.69
N THR A 29 19.16 -25.37 29.01
CA THR A 29 19.72 -26.29 30.02
C THR A 29 21.02 -26.97 29.57
N ARG A 30 21.14 -27.25 28.27
CA ARG A 30 22.31 -27.90 27.66
C ARG A 30 22.79 -27.10 26.46
N LEU A 31 24.11 -27.12 26.24
CA LEU A 31 24.77 -26.69 25.01
C LEU A 31 25.40 -27.93 24.36
N VAL A 32 25.05 -28.21 23.11
CA VAL A 32 25.66 -29.27 22.30
C VAL A 32 26.78 -28.66 21.48
N THR A 33 27.96 -29.29 21.43
CA THR A 33 29.02 -28.97 20.47
C THR A 33 29.39 -30.18 19.62
N VAL A 34 29.69 -29.91 18.35
CA VAL A 34 30.14 -30.90 17.37
C VAL A 34 31.33 -30.34 16.60
N GLY A 35 32.20 -31.23 16.10
CA GLY A 35 33.31 -30.83 15.25
C GLY A 35 34.03 -32.00 14.60
N SER A 36 35.29 -31.78 14.22
CA SER A 36 36.06 -32.68 13.36
C SER A 36 36.40 -34.06 13.93
N ASN A 37 36.33 -34.26 15.25
CA ASN A 37 36.61 -35.56 15.88
C ASN A 37 35.32 -36.39 16.10
N ASN A 38 35.49 -37.70 16.27
CA ASN A 38 34.40 -38.63 16.57
C ASN A 38 33.95 -38.54 18.05
N THR A 39 33.54 -37.35 18.49
CA THR A 39 32.94 -37.12 19.80
C THR A 39 31.98 -35.94 19.74
N ILE A 40 30.78 -36.07 20.30
CA ILE A 40 29.85 -34.96 20.56
C ILE A 40 29.93 -34.60 22.05
N ARG A 41 29.87 -33.32 22.41
CA ARG A 41 29.93 -32.88 23.82
C ARG A 41 28.68 -32.14 24.25
N LEU A 42 28.14 -32.53 25.41
CA LEU A 42 27.00 -31.90 26.07
C LEU A 42 27.46 -31.17 27.33
N TYR A 43 27.42 -29.84 27.30
CA TYR A 43 27.72 -28.98 28.45
C TYR A 43 26.42 -28.63 29.19
N THR A 44 26.45 -28.62 30.52
CA THR A 44 25.31 -28.18 31.34
C THR A 44 25.46 -26.71 31.72
N THR A 45 24.47 -25.88 31.39
CA THR A 45 24.54 -24.44 31.62
C THR A 45 24.62 -24.10 33.11
N GLY A 46 25.66 -23.37 33.51
CA GLY A 46 25.91 -23.01 34.91
C GLY A 46 26.65 -24.07 35.71
N SER A 47 27.18 -25.12 35.05
CA SER A 47 28.13 -26.07 35.63
C SER A 47 29.47 -25.99 34.92
N ASP A 48 30.54 -25.77 35.69
CA ASP A 48 31.93 -25.88 35.21
C ASP A 48 32.44 -27.33 35.16
N GLY A 49 31.62 -28.30 35.57
CA GLY A 49 31.95 -29.73 35.48
C GLY A 49 32.18 -30.20 34.04
N GLU A 50 32.83 -31.36 33.89
CA GLU A 50 33.14 -31.96 32.58
C GLU A 50 31.87 -32.20 31.74
N PRO A 51 31.94 -32.03 30.40
CA PRO A 51 30.81 -32.33 29.52
C PRO A 51 30.54 -33.84 29.47
N THR A 52 29.28 -34.21 29.22
CA THR A 52 28.97 -35.58 28.81
C THR A 52 29.48 -35.77 27.38
N ASN A 53 30.38 -36.72 27.16
CA ASN A 53 30.85 -37.09 25.83
C ASN A 53 29.95 -38.20 25.26
N ILE A 54 29.70 -38.13 23.96
CA ILE A 54 29.04 -39.19 23.19
C ILE A 54 30.01 -39.57 22.08
N ASP A 55 30.58 -40.77 22.20
CA ASP A 55 31.65 -41.27 21.31
C ASP A 55 31.08 -42.18 20.18
N ASP A 56 29.79 -42.51 20.25
CA ASP A 56 29.05 -43.27 19.23
C ASP A 56 28.46 -42.30 18.18
N CYS A 57 29.32 -41.69 17.37
CA CYS A 57 28.92 -40.80 16.28
C CYS A 57 29.78 -41.01 15.02
N GLN A 58 29.63 -40.15 14.02
CA GLN A 58 30.47 -40.16 12.82
C GLN A 58 31.66 -39.21 12.99
N GLU A 59 32.66 -39.32 12.12
CA GLU A 59 33.74 -38.34 11.99
C GLU A 59 33.26 -37.08 11.26
N GLN A 60 34.00 -35.96 11.40
CA GLN A 60 33.71 -34.68 10.70
C GLN A 60 32.25 -34.20 10.83
N ASN A 61 31.80 -33.96 12.05
CA ASN A 61 30.46 -33.41 12.31
C ASN A 61 30.45 -31.88 12.07
N ILE A 62 29.79 -31.44 11.00
CA ILE A 62 29.85 -30.04 10.52
C ILE A 62 28.66 -29.21 10.99
N ALA A 63 27.53 -29.82 11.35
CA ALA A 63 26.31 -29.09 11.71
C ALA A 63 25.54 -29.75 12.87
N VAL A 64 24.90 -28.93 13.70
CA VAL A 64 24.10 -29.37 14.86
C VAL A 64 22.88 -28.48 15.08
N ALA A 65 21.75 -29.08 15.44
CA ALA A 65 20.54 -28.39 15.88
C ALA A 65 19.87 -29.16 17.03
N ALA A 66 19.43 -28.46 18.08
CA ALA A 66 18.84 -29.07 19.27
C ALA A 66 17.34 -28.78 19.42
N SER A 67 16.57 -29.81 19.78
CA SER A 67 15.19 -29.71 20.27
C SER A 67 15.17 -29.70 21.80
N LYS A 68 14.00 -29.91 22.42
CA LYS A 68 13.88 -30.03 23.88
C LYS A 68 14.38 -31.38 24.42
N THR A 69 14.14 -32.46 23.68
CA THR A 69 14.38 -33.85 24.11
C THR A 69 15.46 -34.57 23.29
N SER A 70 15.76 -34.07 22.09
CA SER A 70 16.69 -34.67 21.14
C SER A 70 17.53 -33.61 20.42
N PHE A 71 18.56 -34.02 19.71
CA PHE A 71 19.32 -33.15 18.82
C PHE A 71 19.76 -33.90 17.56
N VAL A 72 19.96 -33.15 16.48
CA VAL A 72 20.38 -33.67 15.18
C VAL A 72 21.80 -33.20 14.87
N VAL A 73 22.60 -34.12 14.32
CA VAL A 73 23.97 -33.88 13.85
C VAL A 73 24.09 -34.27 12.39
N GLY A 74 24.74 -33.43 11.58
CA GLY A 74 25.09 -33.71 10.19
C GLY A 74 26.60 -33.83 10.00
N SER A 75 27.06 -34.88 9.32
CA SER A 75 28.47 -35.15 9.02
C SER A 75 28.82 -34.88 7.54
N GLU A 76 30.11 -34.64 7.30
CA GLU A 76 30.69 -34.54 5.96
C GLU A 76 30.52 -35.81 5.11
N ASP A 77 30.27 -36.98 5.74
CA ASP A 77 30.03 -38.25 5.05
C ASP A 77 28.63 -38.37 4.39
N GLY A 78 27.79 -37.35 4.56
CA GLY A 78 26.41 -37.30 4.07
C GLY A 78 25.37 -37.87 5.03
N THR A 79 25.75 -38.32 6.24
CA THR A 79 24.79 -38.84 7.22
C THR A 79 24.20 -37.74 8.10
N VAL A 80 22.92 -37.91 8.45
CA VAL A 80 22.22 -37.09 9.43
C VAL A 80 21.64 -37.99 10.51
N SER A 81 22.09 -37.78 11.74
CA SER A 81 21.83 -38.65 12.90
C SER A 81 21.05 -37.92 13.99
N LEU A 82 20.08 -38.61 14.60
CA LEU A 82 19.31 -38.14 15.74
C LEU A 82 19.85 -38.78 17.02
N PHE A 83 20.02 -37.96 18.06
CA PHE A 83 20.51 -38.32 19.37
C PHE A 83 19.57 -37.85 20.48
N SER A 84 19.52 -38.60 21.57
CA SER A 84 18.71 -38.26 22.75
C SER A 84 19.47 -37.32 23.69
N LEU A 85 18.81 -36.28 24.21
CA LEU A 85 19.38 -35.40 25.24
C LEU A 85 19.27 -35.98 26.65
N GLU A 86 18.32 -36.90 26.87
CA GLU A 86 18.08 -37.52 28.18
C GLU A 86 19.06 -38.67 28.45
N THR A 87 19.24 -39.58 27.49
CA THR A 87 20.16 -40.73 27.61
C THR A 87 21.56 -40.45 27.11
N ALA A 88 21.78 -39.33 26.41
CA ALA A 88 23.05 -38.98 25.75
C ALA A 88 23.57 -40.12 24.83
N SER A 89 22.69 -40.67 24.00
CA SER A 89 23.00 -41.79 23.10
C SER A 89 22.41 -41.58 21.70
N PHE A 90 22.96 -42.30 20.72
CA PHE A 90 22.41 -42.38 19.38
C PHE A 90 21.01 -43.02 19.39
N GLU A 91 20.06 -42.46 18.65
CA GLU A 91 18.71 -43.01 18.49
C GLU A 91 18.53 -43.67 17.11
N LYS A 92 18.76 -42.91 16.03
CA LYS A 92 18.57 -43.37 14.64
C LYS A 92 19.20 -42.44 13.61
N PHE A 93 19.46 -42.98 12.42
CA PHE A 93 19.70 -42.16 11.23
C PHE A 93 18.38 -41.57 10.72
N LEU A 94 18.37 -40.27 10.42
CA LEU A 94 17.22 -39.58 9.81
C LEU A 94 17.26 -39.63 8.29
N LEU A 95 18.45 -39.35 7.73
CA LEU A 95 18.64 -39.18 6.30
C LEU A 95 20.09 -39.49 5.92
N ARG A 96 20.30 -39.91 4.68
CA ARG A 96 21.61 -39.94 4.03
C ARG A 96 21.55 -39.19 2.70
N THR A 97 22.44 -38.21 2.52
CA THR A 97 22.71 -37.53 1.24
C THR A 97 23.83 -38.24 0.49
N SER A 98 23.92 -38.03 -0.83
CA SER A 98 25.01 -38.56 -1.66
C SER A 98 26.26 -37.69 -1.63
N LEU A 99 26.15 -36.46 -1.10
CA LEU A 99 27.20 -35.47 -0.97
C LEU A 99 27.23 -34.88 0.46
N PRO A 100 28.32 -34.22 0.88
CA PRO A 100 28.51 -33.74 2.25
C PRO A 100 27.41 -32.82 2.77
N VAL A 101 27.04 -32.97 4.04
CA VAL A 101 26.10 -32.06 4.73
C VAL A 101 26.80 -30.74 5.07
N ARG A 102 26.11 -29.61 4.87
CA ARG A 102 26.64 -28.25 5.08
C ARG A 102 26.02 -27.52 6.26
N ASP A 103 24.71 -27.68 6.47
CA ASP A 103 23.99 -27.14 7.62
C ASP A 103 22.73 -27.98 7.91
N VAL A 104 22.28 -27.97 9.17
CA VAL A 104 21.01 -28.58 9.58
C VAL A 104 20.21 -27.60 10.41
N ALA A 105 18.90 -27.61 10.26
CA ALA A 105 17.98 -26.83 11.08
C ALA A 105 16.81 -27.70 11.55
N LEU A 106 16.27 -27.37 12.71
CA LEU A 106 15.05 -27.97 13.25
C LEU A 106 13.94 -26.91 13.32
N THR A 107 12.69 -27.34 13.10
CA THR A 107 11.53 -26.48 13.34
C THR A 107 11.45 -26.05 14.81
N PRO A 108 11.27 -24.75 15.11
CA PRO A 108 11.16 -24.23 16.48
C PRO A 108 10.13 -24.99 17.35
N GLY A 109 10.41 -25.08 18.65
CA GLY A 109 9.52 -25.71 19.62
C GLY A 109 9.72 -27.22 19.75
N ALA A 110 9.05 -28.01 18.90
CA ALA A 110 9.00 -29.46 19.01
C ALA A 110 10.05 -30.22 18.18
N GLY A 111 10.71 -29.57 17.21
CA GLY A 111 11.71 -30.22 16.35
C GLY A 111 11.14 -31.31 15.42
N THR A 112 9.85 -31.26 15.08
CA THR A 112 9.17 -32.27 14.26
C THR A 112 9.76 -32.44 12.87
N TRP A 113 10.28 -31.37 12.25
CA TRP A 113 10.94 -31.45 10.95
C TRP A 113 12.40 -30.98 11.05
N CYS A 114 13.28 -31.70 10.35
CA CYS A 114 14.67 -31.36 10.17
C CYS A 114 14.95 -31.04 8.71
N ALA A 115 15.43 -29.83 8.41
CA ALA A 115 15.92 -29.45 7.09
C ALA A 115 17.44 -29.69 7.01
N VAL A 116 17.88 -30.31 5.91
CA VAL A 116 19.25 -30.74 5.66
C VAL A 116 19.74 -30.14 4.36
N THR A 117 20.75 -29.28 4.43
CA THR A 117 21.49 -28.79 3.24
C THR A 117 22.75 -29.62 3.02
N SER A 118 23.07 -29.86 1.76
CA SER A 118 24.26 -30.58 1.33
C SER A 118 24.75 -30.00 0.01
N ASP A 119 25.87 -30.49 -0.52
CA ASP A 119 26.30 -30.10 -1.87
C ASP A 119 25.39 -30.64 -3.00
N GLU A 120 24.30 -31.36 -2.68
CA GLU A 120 23.23 -31.69 -3.63
C GLU A 120 22.46 -30.44 -4.09
N LEU A 121 21.88 -30.49 -5.30
CA LEU A 121 20.96 -29.48 -5.84
C LEU A 121 19.51 -29.64 -5.31
N THR A 122 19.35 -30.30 -4.16
CA THR A 122 18.06 -30.43 -3.45
C THR A 122 18.28 -30.37 -1.95
N VAL A 123 17.51 -29.54 -1.26
CA VAL A 123 17.46 -29.53 0.21
C VAL A 123 16.33 -30.45 0.63
N LYS A 124 16.61 -31.36 1.57
CA LYS A 124 15.66 -32.37 2.03
C LYS A 124 15.15 -31.98 3.41
N ILE A 125 13.84 -32.04 3.62
CA ILE A 125 13.22 -31.84 4.93
C ILE A 125 12.58 -33.16 5.36
N VAL A 126 13.09 -33.78 6.43
CA VAL A 126 12.65 -35.07 6.94
C VAL A 126 11.93 -34.89 8.28
N ASN A 127 10.86 -35.64 8.52
CA ASN A 127 10.20 -35.67 9.82
C ASN A 127 11.04 -36.49 10.81
N THR A 128 11.32 -35.92 11.99
CA THR A 128 12.19 -36.54 13.01
C THR A 128 11.54 -37.74 13.70
N GLN A 129 10.21 -37.82 13.71
CA GLN A 129 9.47 -38.96 14.24
C GLN A 129 9.35 -40.05 13.16
N ASP A 130 8.81 -39.69 11.98
CA ASP A 130 8.59 -40.60 10.85
C ASP A 130 9.52 -40.28 9.67
N ILE A 131 10.64 -41.01 9.59
CA ILE A 131 11.67 -40.81 8.55
C ILE A 131 11.19 -41.11 7.12
N SER A 132 10.00 -41.72 6.94
CA SER A 132 9.43 -41.93 5.61
C SER A 132 8.88 -40.66 4.98
N GLN A 133 8.55 -39.66 5.80
CA GLN A 133 8.05 -38.35 5.35
C GLN A 133 9.23 -37.43 5.01
N VAL A 134 9.53 -37.33 3.72
CA VAL A 134 10.56 -36.43 3.17
C VAL A 134 9.94 -35.45 2.18
N ARG A 135 10.12 -34.17 2.43
CA ARG A 135 9.81 -33.08 1.49
C ARG A 135 11.10 -32.62 0.80
N HIS A 136 10.99 -32.16 -0.44
CA HIS A 136 12.12 -31.71 -1.25
C HIS A 136 11.97 -30.25 -1.64
N LEU A 137 12.91 -29.40 -1.23
CA LEU A 137 13.07 -28.07 -1.81
C LEU A 137 13.90 -28.22 -3.09
N ARG A 138 13.40 -27.71 -4.21
CA ARG A 138 14.00 -27.84 -5.56
C ARG A 138 14.21 -26.44 -6.17
N GLU A 139 14.61 -26.34 -7.43
CA GLU A 139 14.75 -25.07 -8.19
C GLU A 139 15.90 -24.11 -7.80
N HIS A 140 16.77 -24.48 -6.85
CA HIS A 140 18.06 -23.81 -6.65
C HIS A 140 19.12 -24.35 -7.61
N GLY A 141 19.84 -23.45 -8.28
CA GLY A 141 20.75 -23.80 -9.37
C GLY A 141 22.15 -24.24 -8.95
N ARG A 142 22.47 -24.15 -7.66
CA ARG A 142 23.79 -24.43 -7.06
C ARG A 142 23.64 -25.04 -5.67
N PRO A 143 24.69 -25.72 -5.13
CA PRO A 143 24.74 -26.24 -3.77
C PRO A 143 24.20 -25.29 -2.70
N ALA A 144 23.43 -25.84 -1.76
CA ALA A 144 22.86 -25.11 -0.63
C ALA A 144 23.83 -25.11 0.57
N ARG A 145 24.15 -23.94 1.11
CA ARG A 145 25.16 -23.74 2.14
C ARG A 145 24.58 -23.67 3.55
N HIS A 146 23.51 -22.89 3.75
CA HIS A 146 22.82 -22.80 5.04
C HIS A 146 21.30 -22.91 4.88
N VAL A 147 20.64 -23.33 5.97
CA VAL A 147 19.18 -23.35 6.09
C VAL A 147 18.72 -22.81 7.43
N ALA A 148 17.61 -22.07 7.43
CA ALA A 148 16.97 -21.57 8.64
C ALA A 148 15.44 -21.49 8.48
N PHE A 149 14.72 -22.09 9.42
CA PHE A 149 13.26 -21.92 9.56
C PHE A 149 12.95 -20.54 10.15
N ASP A 150 11.83 -19.95 9.74
CA ASP A 150 11.27 -18.80 10.44
C ASP A 150 10.72 -19.20 11.83
N PRO A 151 10.52 -18.26 12.77
CA PRO A 151 10.08 -18.58 14.13
C PRO A 151 8.71 -19.29 14.22
N LYS A 152 7.92 -19.25 13.15
CA LYS A 152 6.60 -19.91 13.03
C LYS A 152 6.65 -21.26 12.30
N ALA A 153 7.81 -21.71 11.82
CA ALA A 153 7.98 -22.89 10.96
C ALA A 153 7.13 -22.87 9.67
N SER A 154 6.70 -21.69 9.23
CA SER A 154 5.91 -21.47 8.01
C SER A 154 6.76 -21.31 6.76
N LEU A 155 7.97 -20.77 6.91
CA LEU A 155 8.92 -20.52 5.82
C LEU A 155 10.29 -21.12 6.13
N VAL A 156 11.03 -21.44 5.06
CA VAL A 156 12.44 -21.82 5.10
C VAL A 156 13.25 -20.89 4.20
N ALA A 157 14.29 -20.28 4.78
CA ALA A 157 15.33 -19.60 4.03
C ALA A 157 16.49 -20.57 3.78
N VAL A 158 16.90 -20.71 2.52
CA VAL A 158 18.06 -21.49 2.07
C VAL A 158 19.03 -20.53 1.39
N SER A 159 20.29 -20.47 1.83
CA SER A 159 21.32 -19.71 1.11
C SER A 159 22.08 -20.62 0.15
N GLY A 160 22.12 -20.24 -1.12
CA GLY A 160 22.91 -20.92 -2.15
C GLY A 160 24.36 -20.43 -2.19
N THR A 161 25.23 -21.24 -2.79
CA THR A 161 26.61 -20.88 -3.17
C THR A 161 26.67 -19.93 -4.36
N ASP A 162 25.57 -19.80 -5.11
CA ASP A 162 25.36 -18.82 -6.19
C ASP A 162 25.26 -17.36 -5.73
N GLY A 163 25.09 -17.10 -4.43
CA GLY A 163 24.83 -15.76 -3.91
C GLY A 163 23.34 -15.40 -3.82
N ILE A 164 22.44 -16.40 -3.96
CA ILE A 164 20.99 -16.21 -3.88
C ILE A 164 20.46 -16.80 -2.57
N VAL A 165 19.56 -16.06 -1.90
CA VAL A 165 18.71 -16.61 -0.83
C VAL A 165 17.37 -17.03 -1.41
N TYR A 166 17.05 -18.30 -1.28
CA TYR A 166 15.82 -18.92 -1.74
C TYR A 166 14.85 -19.06 -0.55
N ILE A 167 13.62 -18.57 -0.71
CA ILE A 167 12.58 -18.65 0.32
C ILE A 167 11.47 -19.59 -0.13
N TYR A 168 11.25 -20.66 0.66
CA TYR A 168 10.23 -21.68 0.40
C TYR A 168 9.09 -21.60 1.42
N SER A 169 7.86 -21.85 0.96
CA SER A 169 6.70 -22.08 1.82
C SER A 169 6.64 -23.52 2.30
N LEU A 170 6.25 -23.73 3.56
CA LEU A 170 5.89 -25.05 4.10
C LEU A 170 4.39 -25.19 4.39
N THR A 171 3.57 -24.22 3.94
CA THR A 171 2.11 -24.23 4.13
C THR A 171 1.40 -25.34 3.37
N ALA A 172 1.97 -25.76 2.24
CA ALA A 172 1.51 -26.90 1.43
C ALA A 172 2.27 -28.19 1.81
N GLU A 173 1.78 -29.33 1.31
CA GLU A 173 2.42 -30.63 1.50
C GLU A 173 3.75 -30.71 0.72
N GLU A 174 3.72 -30.31 -0.56
CA GLU A 174 4.92 -30.03 -1.36
C GLU A 174 5.39 -28.58 -1.12
N PRO A 175 6.67 -28.35 -0.75
CA PRO A 175 7.19 -27.00 -0.55
C PRO A 175 7.34 -26.22 -1.86
N GLU A 176 6.76 -25.03 -1.91
CA GLU A 176 6.82 -24.13 -3.07
C GLU A 176 7.88 -23.04 -2.88
N LEU A 177 8.61 -22.70 -3.94
CA LEU A 177 9.52 -21.56 -3.92
C LEU A 177 8.73 -20.25 -4.09
N ILE A 178 8.68 -19.41 -3.06
CA ILE A 178 7.99 -18.11 -3.12
C ILE A 178 8.89 -17.03 -3.73
N ARG A 179 10.19 -17.02 -3.38
CA ARG A 179 11.09 -15.92 -3.73
C ARG A 179 12.54 -16.35 -3.93
N LYS A 180 13.18 -15.77 -4.94
CA LYS A 180 14.64 -15.70 -5.09
C LYS A 180 15.10 -14.28 -4.75
N ILE A 181 16.05 -14.15 -3.83
CA ILE A 181 16.61 -12.89 -3.35
C ILE A 181 18.08 -12.86 -3.77
N ASP A 182 18.36 -12.07 -4.80
CA ASP A 182 19.68 -11.92 -5.42
C ASP A 182 20.29 -10.55 -5.06
N GLY A 183 21.61 -10.40 -5.19
CA GLY A 183 22.32 -9.14 -4.93
C GLY A 183 22.30 -8.69 -3.47
N VAL A 184 22.31 -9.64 -2.51
CA VAL A 184 22.42 -9.35 -1.07
C VAL A 184 23.54 -10.11 -0.37
N ILE A 185 23.63 -11.43 -0.58
CA ILE A 185 24.77 -12.24 -0.13
C ILE A 185 25.80 -12.39 -1.27
N GLY A 186 27.03 -12.78 -0.94
CA GLY A 186 28.05 -13.09 -1.94
C GLY A 186 27.96 -14.53 -2.45
N ALA A 187 28.39 -14.75 -3.69
CA ALA A 187 28.75 -16.09 -4.14
C ALA A 187 29.92 -16.61 -3.29
N LEU A 188 29.83 -17.88 -2.88
CA LEU A 188 30.71 -18.49 -1.89
C LEU A 188 31.01 -19.94 -2.27
N GLU A 189 32.25 -20.37 -2.05
CA GLU A 189 32.64 -21.77 -2.18
C GLU A 189 31.97 -22.64 -1.08
N SER A 190 31.76 -23.93 -1.35
CA SER A 190 31.15 -24.87 -0.40
C SER A 190 31.97 -25.07 0.88
N ASP A 191 33.29 -24.91 0.82
CA ASP A 191 34.25 -25.12 1.91
C ASP A 191 34.69 -23.82 2.62
N GLY A 192 34.23 -22.66 2.16
CA GLY A 192 34.61 -21.36 2.72
C GLY A 192 34.27 -21.23 4.22
N THR A 193 34.96 -20.32 4.92
CA THR A 193 34.70 -20.01 6.34
C THR A 193 33.75 -18.82 6.57
N ALA A 194 33.40 -18.08 5.51
CA ALA A 194 32.37 -17.04 5.59
C ALA A 194 30.97 -17.66 5.65
N SER A 195 30.06 -16.99 6.34
CA SER A 195 28.65 -17.38 6.42
C SER A 195 27.82 -16.68 5.34
N SER A 196 26.75 -17.34 4.90
CA SER A 196 25.63 -16.71 4.20
C SER A 196 24.29 -16.99 4.89
N LYS A 197 24.34 -17.39 6.17
CA LYS A 197 23.17 -17.86 6.92
C LYS A 197 22.16 -16.73 7.14
N ALA A 198 20.91 -16.99 6.75
CA ALA A 198 19.77 -16.14 7.07
C ALA A 198 19.41 -16.28 8.56
N ALA A 199 19.78 -15.29 9.37
CA ALA A 199 19.45 -15.24 10.79
C ALA A 199 18.06 -14.59 10.97
N TRP A 200 17.01 -15.40 11.12
CA TRP A 200 15.65 -14.89 11.38
C TRP A 200 15.56 -14.12 12.69
N HIS A 201 14.93 -12.94 12.63
CA HIS A 201 14.64 -12.15 13.82
C HIS A 201 13.54 -12.83 14.66
N PRO A 202 13.57 -12.81 16.01
CA PRO A 202 12.59 -13.52 16.85
C PRO A 202 11.12 -13.13 16.63
N ASP A 203 10.87 -11.87 16.25
CA ASP A 203 9.55 -11.34 15.82
C ASP A 203 9.01 -12.02 14.54
N GLY A 204 9.87 -12.70 13.78
CA GLY A 204 9.53 -13.44 12.56
C GLY A 204 9.14 -12.57 11.36
N ARG A 205 9.24 -11.25 11.48
CA ARG A 205 8.92 -10.27 10.43
C ARG A 205 10.07 -9.95 9.48
N ALA A 206 11.30 -10.34 9.82
CA ALA A 206 12.51 -10.07 9.04
C ALA A 206 13.62 -11.08 9.36
N PHE A 207 14.69 -11.09 8.57
CA PHE A 207 15.92 -11.83 8.82
C PHE A 207 17.16 -11.02 8.44
N ALA A 208 18.29 -11.29 9.07
CA ALA A 208 19.58 -10.68 8.77
C ALA A 208 20.45 -11.62 7.92
N VAL A 209 21.20 -11.05 6.98
CA VAL A 209 22.21 -11.75 6.18
C VAL A 209 23.51 -10.94 6.10
N PRO A 210 24.68 -11.60 6.08
CA PRO A 210 25.96 -10.93 5.88
C PRO A 210 26.14 -10.59 4.39
N THR A 211 26.63 -9.39 4.09
CA THR A 211 26.85 -8.91 2.72
C THR A 211 28.30 -9.10 2.26
N PRO A 212 28.58 -9.05 0.94
CA PRO A 212 29.95 -9.00 0.42
C PRO A 212 30.78 -7.81 0.94
N THR A 213 30.12 -6.72 1.33
CA THR A 213 30.76 -5.50 1.86
C THR A 213 31.17 -5.63 3.32
N ARG A 214 30.86 -6.76 3.98
CA ARG A 214 31.10 -7.06 5.41
C ARG A 214 30.16 -6.34 6.38
N ASP A 215 29.07 -5.80 5.85
CA ASP A 215 27.95 -5.26 6.59
C ASP A 215 26.89 -6.35 6.79
N ILE A 216 25.87 -6.06 7.59
CA ILE A 216 24.75 -6.99 7.82
C ILE A 216 23.45 -6.33 7.34
N GLN A 217 22.86 -6.88 6.28
CA GLN A 217 21.61 -6.38 5.73
C GLN A 217 20.43 -7.11 6.38
N VAL A 218 19.43 -6.35 6.86
CA VAL A 218 18.14 -6.91 7.25
C VAL A 218 17.19 -6.90 6.05
N ILE A 219 16.46 -7.99 5.86
CA ILE A 219 15.48 -8.18 4.80
C ILE A 219 14.11 -8.46 5.42
N SER A 220 13.08 -7.77 4.93
CA SER A 220 11.68 -7.96 5.33
C SER A 220 11.12 -9.31 4.86
N LYS A 221 10.23 -9.92 5.64
CA LYS A 221 9.50 -11.15 5.25
C LYS A 221 8.35 -10.89 4.27
N ASN A 222 7.78 -9.68 4.25
CA ASN A 222 6.51 -9.44 3.55
C ASN A 222 6.71 -8.98 2.11
N ASP A 223 7.64 -8.05 1.90
CA ASP A 223 7.95 -7.40 0.62
C ASP A 223 9.31 -7.86 0.05
N TRP A 224 10.14 -8.53 0.85
CA TRP A 224 11.51 -8.98 0.53
C TRP A 224 12.51 -7.84 0.27
N GLU A 225 12.18 -6.61 0.68
CA GLU A 225 13.03 -5.44 0.49
C GLU A 225 14.15 -5.33 1.54
N LYS A 226 15.20 -4.60 1.16
CA LYS A 226 16.32 -4.23 2.02
C LYS A 226 15.85 -3.20 3.04
N GLN A 227 15.88 -3.59 4.31
CA GLN A 227 15.54 -2.75 5.45
C GLN A 227 16.81 -2.12 6.04
N ARG A 228 16.86 -1.89 7.35
CA ARG A 228 18.05 -1.36 8.03
C ARG A 228 19.26 -2.27 7.88
N CYS A 229 20.43 -1.64 7.91
CA CYS A 229 21.75 -2.25 7.75
C CYS A 229 22.61 -1.99 9.00
N PHE A 230 23.43 -2.97 9.39
CA PHE A 230 24.46 -2.77 10.41
C PHE A 230 25.80 -2.60 9.69
N GLU A 231 26.22 -1.35 9.54
CA GLU A 231 27.33 -0.96 8.66
C GLU A 231 28.63 -0.65 9.43
N ASN A 232 29.77 -0.71 8.74
CA ASN A 232 31.05 -0.14 9.17
C ASN A 232 31.59 -0.69 10.52
N GLY A 233 31.20 -1.91 10.90
CA GLY A 233 31.65 -2.56 12.14
C GLY A 233 32.84 -3.50 11.96
N HIS A 234 32.73 -4.45 11.02
CA HIS A 234 33.73 -5.49 10.78
C HIS A 234 34.67 -5.14 9.63
N MET A 235 35.94 -5.51 9.78
CA MET A 235 36.97 -5.31 8.75
C MET A 235 37.30 -6.58 7.95
N GLY A 236 36.60 -7.68 8.21
CA GLY A 236 36.78 -8.98 7.54
C GLY A 236 35.44 -9.68 7.37
N ASP A 237 35.43 -10.79 6.63
CA ASP A 237 34.19 -11.49 6.28
C ASP A 237 33.50 -12.07 7.53
N ILE A 238 32.18 -11.94 7.60
CA ILE A 238 31.36 -12.39 8.73
C ILE A 238 31.27 -13.91 8.72
N THR A 239 31.59 -14.53 9.86
CA THR A 239 31.61 -15.98 10.07
C THR A 239 30.36 -16.48 10.80
N ALA A 240 29.76 -15.67 11.67
CA ALA A 240 28.54 -16.02 12.40
C ALA A 240 27.65 -14.81 12.71
N LEU A 241 26.33 -15.06 12.80
CA LEU A 241 25.29 -14.10 13.17
C LEU A 241 24.28 -14.76 14.12
N ALA A 242 23.95 -14.10 15.23
CA ALA A 242 22.94 -14.57 16.17
C ALA A 242 22.17 -13.41 16.82
N TRP A 243 20.85 -13.35 16.60
CA TRP A 243 19.97 -12.43 17.31
C TRP A 243 19.85 -12.80 18.79
N SER A 244 19.73 -11.80 19.67
CA SER A 244 19.33 -12.03 21.06
C SER A 244 17.93 -12.64 21.11
N PRO A 245 17.56 -13.42 22.15
CA PRO A 245 16.29 -14.13 22.20
C PRO A 245 15.04 -13.23 22.11
N ASN A 246 15.20 -11.95 22.45
CA ASN A 246 14.16 -10.92 22.39
C ASN A 246 14.32 -9.95 21.20
N GLY A 247 15.29 -10.14 20.31
CA GLY A 247 15.51 -9.27 19.15
C GLY A 247 16.06 -7.87 19.46
N ALA A 248 16.34 -7.54 20.73
CA ALA A 248 16.89 -6.24 21.11
C ALA A 248 18.32 -5.99 20.60
N MET A 249 19.09 -7.06 20.36
CA MET A 249 20.49 -6.97 19.91
C MET A 249 20.81 -8.05 18.88
N LEU A 250 21.83 -7.78 18.06
CA LEU A 250 22.46 -8.75 17.16
C LEU A 250 23.91 -8.97 17.62
N ALA A 251 24.35 -10.23 17.69
CA ALA A 251 25.77 -10.58 17.80
C ALA A 251 26.30 -11.01 16.43
N SER A 252 27.48 -10.52 16.07
CA SER A 252 28.20 -10.93 14.86
C SER A 252 29.66 -11.22 15.15
N ALA A 253 30.22 -12.22 14.48
CA ALA A 253 31.65 -12.53 14.49
C ALA A 253 32.21 -12.51 13.08
N ALA A 254 33.48 -12.15 12.93
CA ALA A 254 34.13 -12.08 11.63
C ALA A 254 35.62 -12.45 11.70
N LYS A 255 36.21 -12.66 10.51
CA LYS A 255 37.64 -12.93 10.31
C LYS A 255 38.57 -11.82 10.80
N ASP A 256 38.05 -10.64 11.16
CA ASP A 256 38.85 -9.57 11.78
C ASP A 256 39.15 -9.81 13.27
N GLY A 257 38.74 -10.97 13.80
CA GLY A 257 39.03 -11.40 15.17
C GLY A 257 38.22 -10.65 16.21
N LYS A 258 37.04 -10.14 15.82
CA LYS A 258 36.11 -9.44 16.71
C LYS A 258 34.76 -10.14 16.76
N ILE A 259 34.16 -10.09 17.95
CA ILE A 259 32.72 -10.24 18.13
C ILE A 259 32.16 -8.85 18.43
N LEU A 260 31.15 -8.42 17.68
CA LEU A 260 30.45 -7.16 17.87
C LEU A 260 29.03 -7.43 18.37
N VAL A 261 28.58 -6.61 19.32
CA VAL A 261 27.18 -6.56 19.75
C VAL A 261 26.58 -5.26 19.25
N TRP A 262 25.49 -5.38 18.50
CA TRP A 262 24.77 -4.26 17.90
C TRP A 262 23.44 -4.04 18.61
N ASP A 263 23.05 -2.78 18.82
CA ASP A 263 21.67 -2.43 19.17
C ASP A 263 20.79 -2.44 17.92
N THR A 264 19.67 -3.17 17.98
CA THR A 264 18.71 -3.26 16.87
C THR A 264 18.07 -1.90 16.54
N LYS A 265 17.89 -1.01 17.52
CA LYS A 265 17.17 0.27 17.30
C LYS A 265 18.03 1.37 16.69
N THR A 266 19.27 1.50 17.14
CA THR A 266 20.21 2.52 16.66
C THR A 266 21.18 2.01 15.59
N GLN A 267 21.25 0.70 15.36
CA GLN A 267 22.26 0.03 14.53
C GLN A 267 23.71 0.29 15.00
N ALA A 268 23.90 0.84 16.20
CA ALA A 268 25.22 1.14 16.74
C ALA A 268 25.84 -0.08 17.43
N VAL A 269 27.17 -0.17 17.38
CA VAL A 269 27.93 -1.18 18.13
C VAL A 269 27.96 -0.80 19.61
N LEU A 270 27.28 -1.57 20.45
CA LEU A 270 27.25 -1.43 21.91
C LEU A 270 28.54 -1.92 22.57
N GLN A 271 29.02 -3.09 22.16
CA GLN A 271 30.21 -3.74 22.74
C GLN A 271 31.06 -4.44 21.69
N ARG A 272 32.36 -4.53 21.98
CA ARG A 272 33.39 -5.14 21.12
C ARG A 272 34.24 -6.09 21.95
N TYR A 273 34.38 -7.32 21.49
CA TYR A 273 35.23 -8.34 22.09
C TYR A 273 36.24 -8.83 21.07
N ASN A 274 37.49 -9.03 21.49
CA ASN A 274 38.56 -9.51 20.62
C ASN A 274 38.74 -11.03 20.84
N PHE A 275 38.21 -11.82 19.92
CA PHE A 275 38.35 -13.27 19.86
C PHE A 275 38.61 -13.66 18.41
N SER A 276 39.79 -14.23 18.14
CA SER A 276 40.18 -14.73 16.82
C SER A 276 39.42 -16.00 16.45
N ASN A 277 39.36 -16.29 15.15
CA ASN A 277 38.98 -17.60 14.61
C ASN A 277 37.56 -18.11 14.97
N VAL A 278 36.63 -17.22 15.36
CA VAL A 278 35.26 -17.62 15.74
C VAL A 278 34.49 -18.13 14.52
N ILE A 279 33.90 -19.32 14.62
CA ILE A 279 33.12 -20.00 13.57
C ILE A 279 31.61 -19.86 13.80
N ASP A 280 31.15 -19.99 15.04
CA ASP A 280 29.72 -20.08 15.38
C ASP A 280 29.39 -19.30 16.65
N LEU A 281 28.14 -18.84 16.76
CA LEU A 281 27.63 -18.00 17.85
C LEU A 281 26.23 -18.46 18.24
N CYS A 282 25.98 -18.67 19.54
CA CYS A 282 24.66 -19.00 20.06
C CYS A 282 24.36 -18.25 21.36
N TRP A 283 23.30 -17.42 21.36
CA TRP A 283 22.77 -16.82 22.58
C TRP A 283 22.04 -17.86 23.42
N HIS A 284 22.22 -17.81 24.74
CA HIS A 284 21.41 -18.61 25.65
C HIS A 284 19.95 -18.04 25.70
N PRO A 285 18.90 -18.88 25.54
CA PRO A 285 17.51 -18.41 25.39
C PRO A 285 16.93 -17.48 26.47
N ARG A 286 17.43 -17.54 27.72
CA ARG A 286 16.88 -16.79 28.87
C ARG A 286 17.89 -16.04 29.77
N LYS A 287 19.19 -16.06 29.48
CA LYS A 287 20.26 -15.60 30.39
C LYS A 287 21.27 -14.75 29.63
N ASN A 288 22.01 -13.89 30.33
CA ASN A 288 23.12 -13.11 29.79
C ASN A 288 24.34 -14.01 29.54
N ILE A 289 24.22 -14.96 28.60
CA ILE A 289 25.28 -15.89 28.22
C ILE A 289 25.32 -15.93 26.69
N LEU A 290 26.49 -15.67 26.12
CA LEU A 290 26.80 -15.97 24.73
C LEU A 290 27.80 -17.12 24.71
N SER A 291 27.50 -18.17 23.94
CA SER A 291 28.46 -19.23 23.66
C SER A 291 28.94 -19.14 22.21
N PHE A 292 30.21 -19.44 21.99
CA PHE A 292 30.84 -19.39 20.67
C PHE A 292 31.99 -20.39 20.54
N THR A 293 32.30 -20.78 19.31
CA THR A 293 33.31 -21.79 18.99
C THR A 293 34.38 -21.24 18.06
N THR A 294 35.59 -21.80 18.11
CA THR A 294 36.73 -21.39 17.27
C THR A 294 37.20 -22.48 16.32
N THR A 295 38.01 -22.12 15.30
CA THR A 295 38.72 -23.11 14.43
C THR A 295 39.65 -24.02 15.22
N ASP A 296 40.08 -23.60 16.41
CA ASP A 296 41.05 -24.31 17.23
C ASP A 296 40.41 -25.42 18.08
N GLY A 297 39.11 -25.68 17.88
CA GLY A 297 38.37 -26.73 18.57
C GLY A 297 37.89 -26.33 19.96
N GLU A 298 37.91 -25.05 20.30
CA GLU A 298 37.52 -24.56 21.62
C GLU A 298 36.06 -24.09 21.63
N VAL A 299 35.37 -24.31 22.76
CA VAL A 299 34.11 -23.62 23.08
C VAL A 299 34.34 -22.63 24.21
N TYR A 300 33.83 -21.42 24.02
CA TYR A 300 33.70 -20.42 25.06
C TYR A 300 32.24 -20.35 25.47
N ILE A 301 31.98 -20.46 26.77
CA ILE A 301 30.69 -20.16 27.39
C ILE A 301 30.93 -18.89 28.20
N TYR A 302 30.44 -17.74 27.73
CA TYR A 302 30.71 -16.44 28.35
C TYR A 302 29.53 -16.04 29.25
N PRO A 303 29.59 -16.23 30.59
CA PRO A 303 28.60 -15.69 31.52
C PRO A 303 28.79 -14.19 31.69
N ASP A 304 27.67 -13.47 31.81
CA ASP A 304 27.63 -12.02 31.90
C ASP A 304 28.34 -11.34 30.71
N PHE A 305 28.04 -11.85 29.50
CA PHE A 305 28.61 -11.38 28.24
C PHE A 305 28.26 -9.92 27.93
N LEU A 306 27.10 -9.44 28.35
CA LEU A 306 26.78 -8.01 28.35
C LEU A 306 27.14 -7.38 29.68
N SER A 307 27.71 -6.16 29.64
CA SER A 307 27.95 -5.36 30.85
C SER A 307 26.64 -5.01 31.56
N ASP A 308 26.69 -4.68 32.85
CA ASP A 308 25.52 -4.31 33.67
C ASP A 308 24.69 -3.15 33.07
N GLN A 309 25.31 -2.31 32.22
CA GLN A 309 24.64 -1.22 31.51
C GLN A 309 23.71 -1.73 30.40
N PHE A 310 24.07 -2.83 29.72
CA PHE A 310 23.33 -3.39 28.58
C PHE A 310 22.58 -4.69 28.91
N ALA A 311 22.93 -5.37 30.00
CA ALA A 311 22.20 -6.54 30.50
C ALA A 311 20.66 -6.32 30.68
N PRO A 312 20.15 -5.13 31.03
CA PRO A 312 18.70 -4.85 31.02
C PRO A 312 18.06 -4.99 29.65
N LEU A 313 18.79 -4.78 28.54
CA LEU A 313 18.26 -4.91 27.18
C LEU A 313 17.86 -6.35 26.83
N LEU A 314 18.49 -7.37 27.43
CA LEU A 314 18.07 -8.78 27.30
C LEU A 314 16.78 -9.09 28.08
N LYS A 315 16.42 -8.28 29.07
CA LYS A 315 15.22 -8.46 29.90
C LYS A 315 13.99 -7.76 29.33
N LEU A 316 14.15 -7.01 28.23
CA LEU A 316 13.03 -6.41 27.51
C LEU A 316 12.15 -7.51 26.88
N ASN A 317 10.85 -7.24 26.79
CA ASN A 317 9.92 -7.99 25.94
C ASN A 317 10.45 -8.07 24.49
N PRO A 318 9.99 -9.03 23.67
CA PRO A 318 10.33 -9.09 22.25
C PRO A 318 10.23 -7.73 21.58
N GLN A 319 11.36 -7.24 21.04
CA GLN A 319 11.44 -5.99 20.31
C GLN A 319 11.01 -6.21 18.85
N PRO A 320 10.51 -5.19 18.15
CA PRO A 320 10.22 -5.29 16.73
C PRO A 320 11.53 -5.39 15.93
N ALA A 321 11.47 -6.05 14.78
CA ALA A 321 12.60 -6.08 13.85
C ALA A 321 12.96 -4.67 13.31
N PRO A 322 14.21 -4.43 12.89
CA PRO A 322 14.65 -3.10 12.48
C PRO A 322 14.23 -2.77 11.04
N PHE A 323 13.05 -2.18 10.89
CA PHE A 323 12.54 -1.65 9.61
C PHE A 323 12.97 -0.20 9.39
N ILE A 324 13.08 0.23 8.13
CA ILE A 324 13.28 1.65 7.79
C ILE A 324 12.03 2.44 8.21
N HIS A 325 10.86 1.95 7.78
CA HIS A 325 9.54 2.33 8.30
C HIS A 325 8.91 1.08 8.90
N ASP A 326 8.71 1.02 10.22
CA ASP A 326 8.01 -0.12 10.83
C ASP A 326 6.49 0.10 10.71
N PRO A 327 5.76 -0.68 9.88
CA PRO A 327 4.32 -0.50 9.69
C PRO A 327 3.48 -0.76 10.96
N LEU A 328 4.08 -1.30 12.03
CA LEU A 328 3.44 -1.39 13.35
C LEU A 328 3.82 -0.22 14.28
N SER A 329 4.90 0.51 14.00
CA SER A 329 5.33 1.65 14.81
C SER A 329 4.40 2.85 14.67
N GLU A 330 3.85 3.10 13.48
CA GLU A 330 2.85 4.16 13.24
C GLU A 330 1.53 3.87 13.98
N ILE A 331 1.18 2.59 14.14
CA ILE A 331 0.06 2.13 14.98
C ILE A 331 0.36 2.36 16.47
N SER A 332 1.64 2.28 16.87
CA SER A 332 2.08 2.53 18.26
C SER A 332 2.23 4.01 18.60
N GLY A 333 2.63 4.87 17.65
CA GLY A 333 2.79 6.31 17.85
C GLY A 333 1.45 7.03 18.09
N ASN A 334 0.38 6.55 17.45
CA ASN A 334 -0.99 6.99 17.72
C ASN A 334 -1.60 6.39 19.00
N ARG A 335 -0.87 5.54 19.72
CA ARG A 335 -1.17 5.20 21.12
C ARG A 335 -0.29 6.03 22.03
N GLN A 336 -0.77 7.24 22.37
CA GLN A 336 -0.46 7.77 23.70
C GLN A 336 -0.74 6.66 24.72
N ALA A 337 0.25 6.35 25.54
CA ALA A 337 0.15 5.27 26.51
C ALA A 337 -0.91 5.60 27.56
N LEU A 338 -2.15 5.19 27.31
CA LEU A 338 -3.20 5.15 28.32
C LEU A 338 -2.69 4.28 29.46
N PRO A 339 -2.66 4.77 30.71
CA PRO A 339 -2.14 4.00 31.84
C PRO A 339 -2.93 2.70 31.99
N VAL A 340 -2.22 1.58 32.13
CA VAL A 340 -2.84 0.29 32.46
C VAL A 340 -3.35 0.36 33.89
N PHE A 341 -4.62 0.72 34.05
CA PHE A 341 -5.29 0.80 35.33
C PHE A 341 -5.75 -0.59 35.79
N ASN A 342 -4.82 -1.37 36.34
CA ASN A 342 -5.17 -2.31 37.42
C ASN A 342 -4.94 -1.58 38.74
N GLY A 343 -5.96 -1.58 39.63
CA GLY A 343 -5.72 -1.21 41.03
C GLY A 343 -4.76 -2.22 41.68
N GLN A 344 -3.97 -1.85 42.70
CA GLN A 344 -4.19 -0.76 43.64
C GLN A 344 -2.98 0.17 43.88
N LYS A 345 -3.33 1.39 44.26
CA LYS A 345 -2.56 2.51 44.84
C LYS A 345 -1.20 2.19 45.47
N ALA A 346 -0.17 2.91 45.00
CA ALA A 346 0.93 3.40 45.84
C ALA A 346 1.22 4.88 45.49
N HIS A 347 1.05 5.77 46.46
CA HIS A 347 1.31 7.23 46.46
C HIS A 347 1.37 7.65 47.95
N ASP A 348 2.21 8.55 48.47
CA ASP A 348 3.05 9.62 47.89
C ASP A 348 4.36 9.80 48.72
N LEU A 349 5.55 9.94 48.10
CA LEU A 349 6.36 11.17 47.86
C LEU A 349 7.11 11.78 49.08
N PRO A 350 8.28 12.41 48.87
CA PRO A 350 8.32 13.83 48.48
C PRO A 350 9.23 14.17 47.28
N THR A 351 8.94 15.31 46.65
CA THR A 351 9.50 15.78 45.37
C THR A 351 10.73 16.69 45.52
N ARG A 352 11.53 16.81 44.46
CA ARG A 352 12.54 17.88 44.31
C ARG A 352 12.15 18.78 43.13
N ARG A 353 12.07 20.10 43.38
CA ARG A 353 11.45 21.09 42.48
C ARG A 353 12.21 21.32 41.18
N ARG A 354 11.48 21.52 40.08
CA ARG A 354 11.91 22.34 38.94
C ARG A 354 10.82 23.32 38.49
N ARG A 355 11.06 24.59 38.83
CA ARG A 355 10.74 25.85 38.16
C ARG A 355 9.47 25.93 37.28
N ASP A 356 8.62 26.88 37.63
CA ASP A 356 7.40 27.28 36.92
C ASP A 356 7.64 27.75 35.48
N SER A 357 6.68 27.44 34.61
CA SER A 357 6.34 28.26 33.44
C SER A 357 4.81 28.40 33.40
N LEU A 358 4.37 29.62 33.72
CA LEU A 358 3.00 30.14 33.80
C LEU A 358 2.01 29.59 32.75
N GLY A 359 0.74 29.34 33.13
CA GLY A 359 -0.32 29.29 32.11
C GLY A 359 -1.71 28.70 32.41
N SER A 360 -1.98 27.95 33.49
CA SER A 360 -3.29 27.31 33.68
C SER A 360 -3.88 27.40 35.09
N LEU A 361 -5.21 27.33 35.15
CA LEU A 361 -6.12 27.96 36.11
C LEU A 361 -6.58 27.01 37.24
N ASP A 362 -5.65 26.38 37.97
CA ASP A 362 -5.98 25.37 38.99
C ASP A 362 -5.31 25.60 40.36
N SER A 363 -4.82 26.83 40.60
CA SER A 363 -4.07 27.20 41.81
C SER A 363 -4.91 27.62 43.02
N PHE A 364 -6.20 27.27 43.07
CA PHE A 364 -7.12 27.64 44.15
C PHE A 364 -7.75 26.39 44.76
N LEU A 365 -7.85 26.37 46.09
CA LEU A 365 -8.49 25.33 46.93
C LEU A 365 -7.65 24.07 47.21
N ARG A 366 -6.49 24.30 47.83
CA ARG A 366 -5.73 23.35 48.66
C ARG A 366 -6.42 23.13 50.03
N ALA A 367 -6.42 21.88 50.56
CA ALA A 367 -6.06 21.48 51.95
C ALA A 367 -6.86 20.27 52.50
N GLY A 368 -6.21 19.40 53.30
CA GLY A 368 -6.85 18.41 54.17
C GLY A 368 -6.10 17.08 54.30
N ASP A 369 -5.27 16.92 55.34
CA ASP A 369 -4.37 15.77 55.55
C ASP A 369 -4.96 14.68 56.50
N GLY A 370 -4.43 13.43 56.50
CA GLY A 370 -4.39 12.60 57.74
C GLY A 370 -4.62 11.06 57.69
N PHE A 371 -3.50 10.30 57.75
CA PHE A 371 -3.20 9.02 58.48
C PHE A 371 -4.22 7.86 58.72
N GLY A 372 -3.73 6.60 58.63
CA GLY A 372 -4.31 5.39 59.27
C GLY A 372 -3.75 4.04 58.75
N ASN A 373 -3.49 3.05 59.63
CA ASN A 373 -2.84 1.74 59.34
C ASN A 373 -3.79 0.51 59.43
N ALA A 374 -3.26 -0.66 58.99
CA ALA A 374 -3.35 -1.99 59.63
C ALA A 374 -4.12 -3.14 58.91
N ASP A 375 -3.34 -4.15 58.51
CA ASP A 375 -3.37 -5.59 58.86
C ASP A 375 -4.48 -6.59 58.40
N ASP A 376 -3.97 -7.72 57.87
CA ASP A 376 -4.30 -9.15 58.04
C ASP A 376 -5.52 -9.91 57.42
N ASP A 377 -5.13 -11.02 56.74
CA ASP A 377 -5.62 -12.43 56.80
C ASP A 377 -6.84 -13.06 56.06
N ASP A 378 -6.51 -14.21 55.44
CA ASP A 378 -7.19 -15.53 55.25
C ASP A 378 -8.44 -15.83 54.36
N PHE A 379 -8.16 -16.55 53.24
CA PHE A 379 -8.57 -17.95 52.86
C PHE A 379 -10.03 -18.47 52.70
N VAL A 380 -10.12 -19.62 51.96
CA VAL A 380 -11.23 -20.61 51.80
C VAL A 380 -12.33 -20.29 50.72
N VAL A 381 -12.75 -21.09 49.70
CA VAL A 381 -12.65 -22.52 49.22
C VAL A 381 -13.76 -23.48 49.74
N ASP A 382 -14.68 -24.07 48.95
CA ASP A 382 -15.05 -24.02 47.50
C ASP A 382 -16.47 -24.66 47.30
N ASP A 383 -16.99 -24.72 46.06
CA ASP A 383 -18.16 -25.56 45.63
C ASP A 383 -19.56 -25.17 46.23
N ASP A 384 -20.76 -25.69 45.87
CA ASP A 384 -21.23 -26.64 44.83
C ASP A 384 -22.73 -26.44 44.41
N ASN A 385 -23.13 -27.15 43.33
CA ASN A 385 -24.46 -27.73 43.02
C ASN A 385 -25.72 -26.95 42.54
N ALA A 386 -25.93 -27.07 41.23
CA ALA A 386 -27.14 -27.46 40.46
C ALA A 386 -28.56 -27.63 41.11
N GLY A 387 -29.60 -27.23 40.35
CA GLY A 387 -31.01 -27.60 40.59
C GLY A 387 -31.96 -27.29 39.39
N TYR A 388 -32.89 -28.21 39.08
CA TYR A 388 -33.72 -28.22 37.86
C TYR A 388 -35.09 -27.47 37.97
N ALA A 389 -35.36 -26.63 36.96
CA ALA A 389 -36.56 -26.68 36.08
C ALA A 389 -37.98 -26.27 36.66
N PRO A 390 -39.09 -26.28 35.88
CA PRO A 390 -39.65 -25.01 35.36
C PRO A 390 -41.18 -24.82 35.55
N GLY A 391 -41.70 -23.59 35.36
CA GLY A 391 -43.17 -23.38 35.39
C GLY A 391 -43.66 -21.96 35.06
N PHE A 392 -44.40 -21.84 33.96
CA PHE A 392 -45.13 -20.65 33.48
C PHE A 392 -46.09 -20.02 34.51
N LEU A 393 -46.32 -18.69 34.43
CA LEU A 393 -47.68 -18.13 34.19
C LEU A 393 -47.71 -16.62 33.84
N LYS A 394 -48.86 -16.20 33.31
CA LYS A 394 -49.13 -14.96 32.54
C LYS A 394 -49.40 -13.68 33.37
N ARG A 395 -48.78 -12.57 32.93
CA ARG A 395 -49.39 -11.33 32.35
C ARG A 395 -50.51 -10.55 33.10
N GLY A 396 -50.22 -9.28 33.41
CA GLY A 396 -51.14 -8.13 33.67
C GLY A 396 -50.35 -7.00 34.38
N ARG A 397 -50.07 -5.82 33.79
CA ARG A 397 -50.92 -4.62 33.58
C ARG A 397 -51.64 -4.17 34.87
N GLU A 398 -51.60 -2.91 35.33
CA GLU A 398 -51.14 -1.65 34.70
C GLU A 398 -50.89 -0.56 35.78
N GLY A 399 -49.88 0.31 35.60
CA GLY A 399 -49.56 1.51 36.42
C GLY A 399 -49.19 1.30 37.91
N ASP A 400 -48.52 2.17 38.65
CA ASP A 400 -47.65 3.35 38.44
C ASP A 400 -46.80 3.48 39.75
N ASP A 401 -45.72 4.26 39.94
CA ASP A 401 -45.06 5.27 39.10
C ASP A 401 -43.54 5.40 39.46
N ASP A 402 -42.81 6.14 38.62
CA ASP A 402 -41.61 6.98 38.82
C ASP A 402 -40.27 6.47 39.46
N THR A 403 -39.17 6.95 38.85
CA THR A 403 -37.76 7.08 39.31
C THR A 403 -36.74 5.92 39.29
N TYR A 404 -35.48 6.31 39.00
CA TYR A 404 -34.20 5.56 39.06
C TYR A 404 -33.89 4.45 38.03
N ASN A 405 -34.26 4.74 36.77
CA ASN A 405 -33.36 4.72 35.60
C ASN A 405 -32.10 3.82 35.70
N GLY A 406 -32.29 2.52 35.44
CA GLY A 406 -31.19 1.54 35.40
C GLY A 406 -30.13 1.92 34.37
N ARG A 407 -28.84 1.84 34.77
CA ARG A 407 -27.70 2.18 33.88
C ARG A 407 -27.68 1.26 32.68
N SER A 408 -28.22 1.75 31.56
CA SER A 408 -27.95 1.22 30.22
C SER A 408 -26.45 0.95 30.08
N ARG A 409 -26.09 -0.29 29.76
CA ARG A 409 -24.75 -0.63 29.30
C ARG A 409 -24.55 0.11 27.98
N LYS A 410 -24.01 1.33 28.05
CA LYS A 410 -23.46 2.05 26.89
C LYS A 410 -22.38 1.15 26.29
N ARG A 411 -22.75 0.35 25.28
CA ARG A 411 -21.81 -0.11 24.27
C ARG A 411 -21.06 1.13 23.83
N ARG A 412 -19.74 1.16 24.05
CA ARG A 412 -18.89 2.03 23.26
C ARG A 412 -19.07 1.56 21.82
N HIS A 413 -19.83 2.31 21.03
CA HIS A 413 -19.69 2.24 19.59
C HIS A 413 -18.27 2.70 19.29
N LEU A 414 -17.37 1.72 19.12
CA LEU A 414 -16.21 1.91 18.28
C LEU A 414 -16.75 2.27 16.90
N PRO A 415 -16.23 3.30 16.22
CA PRO A 415 -16.59 3.56 14.83
C PRO A 415 -16.27 2.29 14.02
N GLU A 416 -17.29 1.71 13.38
CA GLU A 416 -17.07 0.65 12.42
C GLU A 416 -16.42 1.27 11.18
N PRO A 417 -15.38 0.65 10.61
CA PRO A 417 -14.67 1.22 9.48
C PRO A 417 -15.61 1.32 8.26
N THR A 418 -15.69 2.50 7.66
CA THR A 418 -16.56 2.74 6.51
C THR A 418 -15.82 2.39 5.23
N TYR A 419 -16.28 1.33 4.57
CA TYR A 419 -15.81 0.95 3.23
C TYR A 419 -16.65 1.64 2.16
N HIS A 420 -16.03 1.91 1.01
CA HIS A 420 -16.74 2.31 -0.19
C HIS A 420 -17.47 1.10 -0.79
N GLU A 421 -18.77 1.23 -1.01
CA GLU A 421 -19.59 0.21 -1.67
C GLU A 421 -19.19 0.04 -3.14
N SER A 422 -19.28 -1.20 -3.64
CA SER A 422 -19.04 -1.50 -5.06
C SER A 422 -20.20 -1.03 -5.94
N PHE A 423 -19.89 -0.44 -7.09
CA PHE A 423 -20.92 0.01 -8.04
C PHE A 423 -20.51 -0.27 -9.49
N GLN A 424 -21.51 -0.36 -10.37
CA GLN A 424 -21.31 -0.45 -11.82
C GLN A 424 -21.40 0.95 -12.43
N PRO A 425 -20.35 1.47 -13.11
CA PRO A 425 -20.39 2.75 -13.81
C PRO A 425 -21.58 2.86 -14.78
N GLY A 426 -22.26 4.00 -14.77
CA GLY A 426 -23.45 4.27 -15.60
C GLY A 426 -24.73 3.53 -15.20
N SER A 427 -24.75 2.79 -14.08
CA SER A 427 -25.98 2.17 -13.55
C SER A 427 -26.74 3.10 -12.60
N THR A 428 -28.04 2.86 -12.42
CA THR A 428 -28.88 3.56 -11.42
C THR A 428 -29.48 2.58 -10.40
N PRO A 429 -30.02 3.06 -9.26
CA PRO A 429 -30.98 2.30 -8.47
C PRO A 429 -32.27 2.02 -9.25
N TRP A 430 -33.13 1.18 -8.67
CA TRP A 430 -34.50 0.99 -9.14
C TRP A 430 -35.35 2.24 -8.88
N GLN A 431 -36.09 2.67 -9.91
CA GLN A 431 -37.11 3.72 -9.85
C GLN A 431 -38.44 3.10 -10.31
N GLY A 432 -39.33 2.82 -9.36
CA GLY A 432 -40.50 1.98 -9.62
C GLY A 432 -40.06 0.59 -10.10
N ASN A 433 -40.54 0.16 -11.27
CA ASN A 433 -40.15 -1.12 -11.89
C ASN A 433 -39.09 -0.97 -12.99
N ARG A 434 -38.35 0.15 -13.07
CA ARG A 434 -37.33 0.38 -14.10
C ARG A 434 -35.97 0.76 -13.50
N LYS A 435 -34.89 0.40 -14.20
CA LYS A 435 -33.51 0.73 -13.83
C LYS A 435 -32.64 0.84 -15.10
N TYR A 436 -31.69 1.78 -15.12
CA TYR A 436 -30.58 1.73 -16.07
C TYR A 436 -29.49 0.80 -15.55
N LEU A 437 -29.08 -0.17 -16.38
CA LEU A 437 -27.96 -1.07 -16.13
C LEU A 437 -26.62 -0.46 -16.58
N CYS A 438 -26.65 0.35 -17.65
CA CYS A 438 -25.49 1.05 -18.21
C CYS A 438 -25.94 2.30 -18.99
N LEU A 439 -25.18 3.39 -18.87
CA LEU A 439 -25.35 4.66 -19.58
C LEU A 439 -23.95 5.13 -20.02
N ASN A 440 -23.71 5.25 -21.33
CA ASN A 440 -22.45 5.77 -21.87
C ASN A 440 -22.68 6.57 -23.17
N LEU A 441 -21.65 6.74 -24.00
CA LEU A 441 -21.74 7.43 -25.31
C LEU A 441 -22.09 6.52 -26.50
N VAL A 442 -22.07 5.20 -26.34
CA VAL A 442 -22.47 4.24 -27.38
C VAL A 442 -24.00 4.05 -27.37
N GLY A 443 -24.56 4.00 -26.17
CA GLY A 443 -25.99 3.84 -25.97
C GLY A 443 -26.33 3.73 -24.50
N PHE A 444 -27.42 3.02 -24.22
CA PHE A 444 -27.86 2.73 -22.87
C PHE A 444 -28.59 1.39 -22.80
N VAL A 445 -28.44 0.75 -21.65
CA VAL A 445 -29.07 -0.52 -21.31
C VAL A 445 -29.98 -0.28 -20.13
N TRP A 446 -31.26 -0.62 -20.28
CA TRP A 446 -32.24 -0.52 -19.19
C TRP A 446 -33.06 -1.79 -19.06
N THR A 447 -33.60 -2.00 -17.87
CA THR A 447 -34.36 -3.19 -17.52
C THR A 447 -35.69 -2.83 -16.88
N ILE A 448 -36.72 -3.64 -17.14
CA ILE A 448 -38.05 -3.55 -16.56
C ILE A 448 -38.32 -4.81 -15.75
N ASP A 449 -38.75 -4.67 -14.50
CA ASP A 449 -39.29 -5.78 -13.74
C ASP A 449 -40.76 -6.08 -14.14
N GLN A 450 -41.02 -7.35 -14.46
CA GLN A 450 -42.34 -7.90 -14.77
C GLN A 450 -42.69 -9.06 -13.81
N ASP A 451 -42.20 -9.00 -12.57
CA ASP A 451 -42.37 -9.94 -11.45
C ASP A 451 -41.77 -11.34 -11.66
N ALA A 452 -42.14 -12.01 -12.75
CA ALA A 452 -41.65 -13.32 -13.15
C ALA A 452 -40.26 -13.25 -13.78
N HIS A 453 -40.06 -12.29 -14.69
CA HIS A 453 -38.85 -12.10 -15.48
C HIS A 453 -38.54 -10.61 -15.62
N HIS A 454 -37.35 -10.29 -16.12
CA HIS A 454 -37.03 -8.92 -16.53
C HIS A 454 -37.11 -8.80 -18.06
N THR A 455 -37.41 -7.61 -18.58
CA THR A 455 -37.17 -7.30 -20.00
C THR A 455 -36.02 -6.33 -20.08
N VAL A 456 -34.94 -6.75 -20.74
CA VAL A 456 -33.75 -5.92 -20.96
C VAL A 456 -33.82 -5.33 -22.35
N THR A 457 -33.65 -4.02 -22.45
CA THR A 457 -33.62 -3.25 -23.69
C THR A 457 -32.26 -2.57 -23.84
N VAL A 458 -31.67 -2.67 -25.03
CA VAL A 458 -30.43 -2.00 -25.43
C VAL A 458 -30.77 -1.06 -26.58
N GLU A 459 -30.55 0.23 -26.35
CA GLU A 459 -30.77 1.32 -27.31
C GLU A 459 -29.44 2.01 -27.61
N PHE A 460 -29.20 2.34 -28.88
CA PHE A 460 -27.99 3.01 -29.37
C PHE A 460 -28.33 4.47 -29.74
N TYR A 461 -27.36 5.38 -29.69
CA TYR A 461 -27.58 6.73 -30.24
C TYR A 461 -27.49 6.73 -31.76
N ASP A 462 -26.59 5.93 -32.31
CA ASP A 462 -26.40 5.75 -33.75
C ASP A 462 -27.14 4.49 -34.21
N HIS A 463 -28.40 4.68 -34.62
CA HIS A 463 -29.23 3.62 -35.17
C HIS A 463 -28.84 3.22 -36.60
N GLU A 464 -27.91 3.92 -37.27
CA GLU A 464 -27.36 3.53 -38.58
C GLU A 464 -26.29 2.46 -38.41
N LEU A 465 -25.40 2.63 -37.41
CA LEU A 465 -24.37 1.65 -37.05
C LEU A 465 -24.98 0.39 -36.44
N GLN A 466 -25.85 0.51 -35.45
CA GLN A 466 -26.35 -0.63 -34.69
C GLN A 466 -27.84 -0.48 -34.32
N ARG A 467 -28.61 -1.56 -34.53
CA ARG A 467 -30.04 -1.57 -34.24
C ARG A 467 -30.32 -1.93 -32.78
N ASP A 468 -31.24 -1.19 -32.19
CA ASP A 468 -31.79 -1.46 -30.87
C ASP A 468 -32.37 -2.89 -30.79
N PHE A 469 -32.30 -3.48 -29.61
CA PHE A 469 -32.90 -4.79 -29.36
C PHE A 469 -33.36 -4.93 -27.91
N HIS A 470 -34.42 -5.70 -27.72
CA HIS A 470 -34.87 -6.12 -26.39
C HIS A 470 -34.97 -7.65 -26.33
N PHE A 471 -34.89 -8.21 -25.12
CA PHE A 471 -35.08 -9.64 -24.90
C PHE A 471 -35.65 -9.93 -23.51
N THR A 472 -36.34 -11.08 -23.41
CA THR A 472 -36.82 -11.63 -22.14
C THR A 472 -35.66 -12.22 -21.36
N ASP A 473 -35.43 -11.70 -20.17
CA ASP A 473 -34.37 -12.10 -19.25
C ASP A 473 -34.94 -12.89 -18.07
N THR A 474 -34.68 -14.19 -18.07
CA THR A 474 -35.04 -15.12 -16.99
C THR A 474 -34.01 -15.16 -15.85
N PHE A 475 -32.79 -14.69 -16.09
CA PHE A 475 -31.67 -14.70 -15.14
C PHE A 475 -31.70 -13.47 -14.21
N ARG A 476 -32.32 -12.38 -14.68
CA ARG A 476 -32.46 -11.09 -13.99
C ARG A 476 -31.10 -10.43 -13.79
N TYR A 477 -30.47 -10.08 -14.91
CA TYR A 477 -29.22 -9.34 -15.00
C TYR A 477 -29.33 -7.99 -14.26
N ASP A 478 -28.36 -7.71 -13.38
CA ASP A 478 -28.37 -6.54 -12.49
C ASP A 478 -27.30 -5.49 -12.83
N LYS A 479 -26.37 -5.86 -13.74
CA LYS A 479 -25.24 -5.08 -14.25
C LYS A 479 -25.06 -5.32 -15.74
N ALA A 480 -24.60 -4.29 -16.46
CA ALA A 480 -24.25 -4.40 -17.87
C ALA A 480 -23.06 -3.49 -18.24
N CYS A 481 -22.42 -3.79 -19.38
CA CYS A 481 -21.52 -2.90 -20.10
C CYS A 481 -21.85 -2.92 -21.60
N LEU A 482 -21.56 -1.81 -22.26
CA LEU A 482 -21.82 -1.61 -23.69
C LEU A 482 -20.59 -0.98 -24.35
N ASN A 483 -20.15 -1.51 -25.49
CA ASN A 483 -19.23 -0.82 -26.40
C ASN A 483 -19.65 -1.10 -27.85
N ASP A 484 -18.91 -0.56 -28.81
CA ASP A 484 -19.20 -0.70 -30.26
C ASP A 484 -19.08 -2.15 -30.78
N ARG A 485 -18.56 -3.07 -29.97
CA ARG A 485 -18.32 -4.47 -30.33
C ARG A 485 -19.32 -5.44 -29.70
N GLY A 486 -19.94 -5.10 -28.58
CA GLY A 486 -20.82 -6.01 -27.86
C GLY A 486 -21.51 -5.43 -26.64
N SER A 487 -22.45 -6.22 -26.13
CA SER A 487 -23.11 -6.00 -24.85
C SER A 487 -22.73 -7.11 -23.89
N LEU A 488 -22.29 -6.73 -22.69
CA LEU A 488 -21.97 -7.62 -21.59
C LEU A 488 -23.04 -7.47 -20.51
N PHE A 489 -23.47 -8.58 -19.91
CA PHE A 489 -24.42 -8.63 -18.81
C PHE A 489 -23.92 -9.60 -17.75
N ALA A 490 -24.30 -9.40 -16.49
CA ALA A 490 -24.20 -10.46 -15.48
C ALA A 490 -25.34 -10.43 -14.48
N CYS A 491 -25.59 -11.59 -13.86
CA CYS A 491 -26.63 -11.78 -12.84
C CYS A 491 -26.02 -12.29 -11.52
N PRO A 492 -26.63 -11.95 -10.37
CA PRO A 492 -26.26 -12.52 -9.07
C PRO A 492 -26.69 -14.00 -8.99
N PRO A 493 -26.13 -14.80 -8.06
CA PRO A 493 -26.58 -16.16 -7.83
C PRO A 493 -28.00 -16.19 -7.26
N ARG A 494 -28.70 -17.31 -7.45
CA ARG A 494 -30.10 -17.52 -7.04
C ARG A 494 -30.25 -18.87 -6.34
N GLY A 495 -30.24 -18.83 -5.01
CA GLY A 495 -30.22 -20.03 -4.16
C GLY A 495 -28.96 -20.87 -4.40
N ASP A 496 -29.00 -22.14 -4.01
CA ASP A 496 -27.86 -23.06 -4.14
C ASP A 496 -27.69 -23.65 -5.56
N ASP A 497 -28.67 -23.42 -6.45
CA ASP A 497 -28.78 -24.13 -7.74
C ASP A 497 -28.32 -23.31 -8.95
N GLN A 498 -28.45 -21.98 -8.90
CA GLN A 498 -27.97 -21.07 -9.97
C GLN A 498 -26.82 -20.19 -9.48
N PRO A 499 -25.58 -20.39 -9.95
CA PRO A 499 -24.45 -19.52 -9.64
C PRO A 499 -24.55 -18.16 -10.37
N ALA A 500 -23.69 -17.20 -10.01
CA ALA A 500 -23.53 -15.98 -10.80
C ALA A 500 -23.06 -16.33 -12.21
N CYS A 501 -23.56 -15.60 -13.22
CA CYS A 501 -23.29 -15.91 -14.62
C CYS A 501 -23.00 -14.64 -15.42
N ILE A 502 -21.98 -14.71 -16.27
CA ILE A 502 -21.61 -13.67 -17.25
C ILE A 502 -22.23 -14.06 -18.59
N TYR A 503 -22.83 -13.10 -19.29
CA TYR A 503 -23.37 -13.26 -20.64
C TYR A 503 -22.80 -12.18 -21.56
N TYR A 504 -22.09 -12.57 -22.61
CA TYR A 504 -21.57 -11.66 -23.63
C TYR A 504 -22.25 -11.90 -24.97
N ARG A 505 -22.73 -10.82 -25.59
CA ARG A 505 -23.38 -10.81 -26.90
C ARG A 505 -22.64 -9.84 -27.83
N PRO A 506 -21.85 -10.32 -28.81
CA PRO A 506 -21.22 -9.46 -29.79
C PRO A 506 -22.26 -8.81 -30.73
N HIS A 507 -22.02 -7.55 -31.12
CA HIS A 507 -22.82 -6.84 -32.11
C HIS A 507 -22.46 -7.29 -33.52
N GLU A 508 -21.16 -7.34 -33.82
CA GLU A 508 -20.63 -7.81 -35.10
C GLU A 508 -19.93 -9.18 -34.96
N SER A 509 -20.05 -10.02 -35.99
CA SER A 509 -19.19 -11.19 -36.16
C SER A 509 -19.03 -11.48 -37.65
N TRP A 510 -17.84 -11.92 -38.06
CA TRP A 510 -17.56 -12.40 -39.42
C TRP A 510 -17.94 -13.89 -39.61
N THR A 511 -18.23 -14.60 -38.51
CA THR A 511 -18.78 -15.96 -38.48
C THR A 511 -20.23 -15.93 -37.98
N GLN A 512 -20.84 -17.10 -37.76
CA GLN A 512 -22.06 -17.18 -36.96
C GLN A 512 -21.84 -16.47 -35.61
N ARG A 513 -22.79 -15.61 -35.22
CA ARG A 513 -22.77 -14.92 -33.93
C ARG A 513 -22.89 -15.98 -32.82
N LEU A 514 -21.77 -16.27 -32.17
CA LEU A 514 -21.69 -17.09 -30.97
C LEU A 514 -21.71 -16.14 -29.76
N ASP A 515 -22.90 -15.90 -29.22
CA ASP A 515 -23.03 -15.41 -27.87
C ASP A 515 -22.65 -16.52 -26.88
N TRP A 516 -22.07 -16.15 -25.73
CA TRP A 516 -21.57 -17.13 -24.78
C TRP A 516 -21.93 -16.76 -23.34
N ARG A 517 -22.04 -17.79 -22.51
CA ARG A 517 -22.29 -17.68 -21.08
C ARG A 517 -21.25 -18.48 -20.30
N THR A 518 -20.86 -17.96 -19.15
CA THR A 518 -19.94 -18.65 -18.24
C THR A 518 -20.40 -18.43 -16.81
N GLU A 519 -20.60 -19.53 -16.11
CA GLU A 519 -20.95 -19.56 -14.69
C GLU A 519 -19.70 -19.42 -13.82
N LEU A 520 -19.83 -18.70 -12.71
CA LEU A 520 -18.80 -18.57 -11.69
C LEU A 520 -18.91 -19.72 -10.67
N PRO A 521 -17.86 -19.99 -9.89
CA PRO A 521 -17.95 -20.85 -8.71
C PRO A 521 -19.12 -20.50 -7.79
N ARG A 522 -19.72 -21.54 -7.17
CA ARG A 522 -20.82 -21.36 -6.21
C ARG A 522 -20.36 -20.55 -5.00
N GLY A 523 -21.19 -19.60 -4.57
CA GLY A 523 -20.89 -18.68 -3.47
C GLY A 523 -20.08 -17.43 -3.85
N GLU A 524 -19.79 -17.22 -5.15
CA GLU A 524 -19.15 -16.00 -5.66
C GLU A 524 -20.19 -15.11 -6.37
N THR A 525 -20.17 -13.81 -6.07
CA THR A 525 -21.02 -12.79 -6.70
C THR A 525 -20.19 -11.71 -7.40
N ILE A 526 -20.75 -11.15 -8.47
CA ILE A 526 -20.07 -10.14 -9.30
C ILE A 526 -20.35 -8.75 -8.71
N THR A 527 -19.28 -8.02 -8.38
CA THR A 527 -19.34 -6.68 -7.78
C THR A 527 -19.35 -5.58 -8.84
N ALA A 528 -18.45 -5.66 -9.83
CA ALA A 528 -18.39 -4.77 -10.98
C ALA A 528 -17.84 -5.51 -12.21
N MET A 529 -18.03 -4.93 -13.40
CA MET A 529 -17.47 -5.44 -14.66
C MET A 529 -17.10 -4.32 -15.62
N SER A 530 -16.21 -4.61 -16.56
CA SER A 530 -15.89 -3.74 -17.69
C SER A 530 -15.60 -4.53 -18.96
N LEU A 531 -15.78 -3.87 -20.10
CA LEU A 531 -15.66 -4.44 -21.44
C LEU A 531 -14.75 -3.55 -22.28
N SER A 532 -13.70 -4.12 -22.88
CA SER A 532 -12.82 -3.44 -23.84
C SER A 532 -12.90 -4.04 -25.24
N ASP A 533 -12.07 -3.55 -26.16
CA ASP A 533 -11.92 -4.11 -27.52
C ASP A 533 -11.18 -5.47 -27.54
N SER A 534 -10.67 -5.95 -26.40
CA SER A 534 -9.83 -7.15 -26.31
C SER A 534 -10.26 -8.11 -25.20
N PHE A 535 -10.80 -7.60 -24.08
CA PHE A 535 -11.08 -8.40 -22.90
C PHE A 535 -12.39 -8.00 -22.20
N VAL A 536 -12.92 -8.96 -21.46
CA VAL A 536 -14.00 -8.80 -20.47
C VAL A 536 -13.36 -8.95 -19.09
N THR A 537 -13.50 -7.93 -18.24
CA THR A 537 -12.96 -7.92 -16.88
C THR A 537 -14.11 -7.93 -15.88
N VAL A 538 -14.03 -8.78 -14.85
CA VAL A 538 -15.07 -8.94 -13.84
C VAL A 538 -14.43 -9.00 -12.45
N THR A 539 -14.94 -8.22 -11.50
CA THR A 539 -14.54 -8.27 -10.09
C THR A 539 -15.60 -8.96 -9.24
N THR A 540 -15.18 -9.64 -8.17
CA THR A 540 -16.09 -10.45 -7.34
C THR A 540 -15.93 -10.21 -5.83
N ASP A 541 -16.95 -10.59 -5.07
CA ASP A 541 -16.98 -10.49 -3.59
C ASP A 541 -15.95 -11.41 -2.90
N ALA A 542 -15.65 -12.56 -3.50
CA ALA A 542 -14.52 -13.44 -3.16
C ALA A 542 -13.13 -12.82 -3.42
N SER A 543 -13.11 -11.52 -3.76
CA SER A 543 -11.95 -10.68 -4.04
C SER A 543 -11.10 -11.21 -5.20
N TYR A 544 -11.72 -11.73 -6.25
CA TYR A 544 -11.04 -12.06 -7.50
C TYR A 544 -11.28 -11.00 -8.57
N VAL A 545 -10.25 -10.74 -9.37
CA VAL A 545 -10.36 -10.16 -10.71
C VAL A 545 -10.26 -11.33 -11.70
N ARG A 546 -11.26 -11.45 -12.57
CA ARG A 546 -11.36 -12.47 -13.61
C ARG A 546 -11.37 -11.77 -14.96
N VAL A 547 -10.39 -12.10 -15.81
CA VAL A 547 -10.30 -11.56 -17.17
C VAL A 547 -10.51 -12.68 -18.17
N TYR A 548 -11.42 -12.44 -19.12
CA TYR A 548 -11.76 -13.34 -20.22
C TYR A 548 -11.44 -12.66 -21.55
N THR A 549 -11.15 -13.43 -22.58
CA THR A 549 -11.18 -12.92 -23.97
C THR A 549 -12.63 -12.63 -24.39
N LEU A 550 -12.82 -11.82 -25.45
CA LEU A 550 -14.17 -11.53 -25.99
C LEU A 550 -14.97 -12.79 -26.41
N PHE A 551 -14.31 -13.93 -26.60
CA PHE A 551 -14.94 -15.20 -26.98
C PHE A 551 -14.96 -16.23 -25.84
N GLY A 552 -14.91 -15.77 -24.58
CA GLY A 552 -15.21 -16.57 -23.39
C GLY A 552 -14.07 -17.43 -22.85
N VAL A 553 -12.88 -17.39 -23.45
CA VAL A 553 -11.71 -18.10 -22.92
C VAL A 553 -11.22 -17.37 -21.66
N PRO A 554 -11.15 -18.03 -20.48
CA PRO A 554 -10.53 -17.43 -19.30
C PRO A 554 -9.05 -17.14 -19.57
N TYR A 555 -8.63 -15.90 -19.35
CA TYR A 555 -7.29 -15.42 -19.66
C TYR A 555 -6.44 -15.22 -18.39
N ARG A 556 -6.99 -14.58 -17.35
CA ARG A 556 -6.35 -14.40 -16.04
C ARG A 556 -7.37 -14.52 -14.91
N VAL A 557 -6.94 -15.04 -13.77
CA VAL A 557 -7.67 -14.95 -12.50
C VAL A 557 -6.66 -14.67 -11.40
N TYR A 558 -6.85 -13.59 -10.64
CA TYR A 558 -5.97 -13.20 -9.53
C TYR A 558 -6.75 -12.46 -8.44
N ARG A 559 -6.11 -12.21 -7.28
CA ARG A 559 -6.66 -11.34 -6.24
C ARG A 559 -5.89 -10.02 -6.20
N PRO A 560 -6.55 -8.84 -6.31
CA PRO A 560 -5.90 -7.57 -5.99
C PRO A 560 -5.66 -7.51 -4.47
N LYS A 561 -4.71 -6.69 -4.00
CA LYS A 561 -4.49 -6.49 -2.55
C LYS A 561 -5.38 -5.36 -2.01
N SER A 562 -5.91 -4.48 -2.88
CA SER A 562 -7.00 -3.54 -2.58
C SER A 562 -8.38 -4.25 -2.61
N THR A 563 -8.92 -4.55 -1.43
CA THR A 563 -10.15 -5.34 -1.26
C THR A 563 -11.04 -4.81 -0.11
N PRO A 564 -12.39 -4.81 -0.24
CA PRO A 564 -13.15 -5.22 -1.41
C PRO A 564 -13.02 -4.23 -2.59
N THR A 565 -13.14 -4.75 -3.82
CA THR A 565 -13.12 -3.97 -5.06
C THR A 565 -14.35 -3.07 -5.19
N VAL A 566 -14.15 -1.82 -5.59
CA VAL A 566 -15.22 -0.81 -5.75
C VAL A 566 -15.74 -0.77 -7.18
N THR A 567 -14.84 -0.70 -8.15
CA THR A 567 -15.16 -0.62 -9.59
C THR A 567 -13.98 -1.13 -10.43
N CYS A 568 -14.22 -1.41 -11.70
CA CYS A 568 -13.17 -1.62 -12.68
C CYS A 568 -13.55 -1.01 -14.04
N ALA A 569 -12.54 -0.58 -14.78
CA ALA A 569 -12.67 -0.08 -16.15
C ALA A 569 -11.60 -0.72 -17.04
N SER A 570 -11.91 -0.92 -18.33
CA SER A 570 -10.99 -1.55 -19.27
C SER A 570 -10.94 -0.73 -20.56
N TRP A 571 -9.73 -0.49 -21.10
CA TRP A 571 -9.53 0.22 -22.37
C TRP A 571 -8.43 -0.47 -23.19
N ARG A 572 -8.80 -0.98 -24.36
CA ARG A 572 -7.95 -1.87 -25.18
C ARG A 572 -7.39 -3.04 -24.33
N ASP A 573 -6.08 -3.09 -24.18
CA ASP A 573 -5.34 -4.11 -23.42
C ASP A 573 -5.11 -3.70 -21.94
N TYR A 574 -5.53 -2.50 -21.53
CA TYR A 574 -5.35 -1.97 -20.17
C TYR A 574 -6.58 -2.19 -19.31
N VAL A 575 -6.37 -2.51 -18.03
CA VAL A 575 -7.39 -2.65 -16.99
C VAL A 575 -7.03 -1.77 -15.81
N LEU A 576 -7.98 -0.95 -15.38
CA LEU A 576 -7.98 -0.17 -14.14
C LEU A 576 -8.87 -0.90 -13.13
N THR A 577 -8.34 -1.25 -11.97
CA THR A 577 -9.12 -1.73 -10.81
C THR A 577 -8.99 -0.76 -9.66
N VAL A 578 -10.12 -0.42 -9.02
CA VAL A 578 -10.18 0.44 -7.83
C VAL A 578 -10.75 -0.37 -6.68
N GLY A 579 -10.09 -0.34 -5.53
CA GLY A 579 -10.47 -1.12 -4.36
C GLY A 579 -10.24 -0.37 -3.05
N ASN A 580 -10.90 -0.84 -1.99
CA ASN A 580 -10.68 -0.34 -0.64
C ASN A 580 -9.29 -0.75 -0.14
N GLY A 581 -8.54 0.21 0.37
CA GLY A 581 -7.23 0.04 0.98
C GLY A 581 -7.25 0.33 2.49
N PRO A 582 -6.15 0.85 3.06
CA PRO A 582 -6.05 1.09 4.50
C PRO A 582 -7.03 2.17 4.98
N ILE A 583 -7.57 1.95 6.18
CA ILE A 583 -8.52 2.86 6.83
C ILE A 583 -7.77 4.09 7.37
N GLY A 584 -8.26 5.28 7.02
CA GLY A 584 -7.73 6.56 7.47
C GLY A 584 -8.11 6.93 8.90
N PRO A 585 -7.55 8.02 9.45
CA PRO A 585 -7.86 8.51 10.80
C PRO A 585 -9.30 9.05 10.93
N ASP A 586 -9.96 9.30 9.81
CA ASP A 586 -11.38 9.63 9.66
C ASP A 586 -12.31 8.39 9.75
N GLY A 587 -11.74 7.18 9.76
CA GLY A 587 -12.47 5.91 9.83
C GLY A 587 -12.93 5.36 8.48
N ALA A 588 -12.64 6.07 7.38
CA ALA A 588 -12.97 5.65 6.02
C ALA A 588 -11.80 4.91 5.35
N ALA A 589 -12.10 3.88 4.56
CA ALA A 589 -11.11 3.18 3.74
C ALA A 589 -10.59 4.10 2.62
N ARG A 590 -9.28 4.30 2.51
CA ARG A 590 -8.69 5.01 1.36
C ARG A 590 -8.80 4.15 0.11
N LEU A 591 -9.22 4.74 -1.00
CA LEU A 591 -9.24 4.03 -2.28
C LEU A 591 -7.82 3.93 -2.87
N LEU A 592 -7.49 2.73 -3.34
CA LEU A 592 -6.26 2.43 -4.07
C LEU A 592 -6.63 2.00 -5.49
N TYR A 593 -5.80 2.37 -6.46
CA TYR A 593 -6.00 2.02 -7.86
C TYR A 593 -4.79 1.25 -8.42
N THR A 594 -5.06 0.31 -9.32
CA THR A 594 -4.03 -0.46 -10.05
C THR A 594 -4.35 -0.38 -11.54
N ILE A 595 -3.32 -0.13 -12.36
CA ILE A 595 -3.41 -0.14 -13.82
C ILE A 595 -2.44 -1.18 -14.35
N GLU A 596 -2.96 -2.21 -15.01
CA GLU A 596 -2.19 -3.25 -15.68
C GLU A 596 -2.47 -3.29 -17.19
N ASN A 597 -1.46 -3.64 -18.00
CA ASN A 597 -1.65 -4.12 -19.36
C ASN A 597 -1.76 -5.64 -19.33
N VAL A 598 -2.99 -6.14 -19.38
CA VAL A 598 -3.33 -7.57 -19.27
C VAL A 598 -2.59 -8.41 -20.32
N LYS A 599 -2.46 -7.89 -21.54
CA LYS A 599 -1.89 -8.62 -22.69
C LYS A 599 -0.37 -8.72 -22.67
N ARG A 600 0.30 -7.70 -22.13
CA ARG A 600 1.76 -7.66 -21.98
C ARG A 600 2.26 -8.21 -20.65
N ASP A 601 1.36 -8.43 -19.69
CA ASP A 601 1.68 -8.75 -18.29
C ASP A 601 2.58 -7.68 -17.64
N GLU A 602 2.21 -6.41 -17.85
CA GLU A 602 2.95 -5.24 -17.42
C GLU A 602 2.09 -4.42 -16.45
N ILE A 603 2.56 -4.23 -15.21
CA ILE A 603 1.86 -3.38 -14.23
C ILE A 603 2.38 -1.95 -14.40
N CYS A 604 1.51 -1.04 -14.84
CA CYS A 604 1.85 0.36 -15.04
C CYS A 604 1.84 1.14 -13.72
N GLN A 605 0.81 0.94 -12.89
CA GLN A 605 0.72 1.44 -11.51
C GLN A 605 0.16 0.34 -10.59
N ASN A 606 0.73 0.18 -9.40
CA ASN A 606 0.43 -0.91 -8.46
C ASN A 606 -0.03 -0.32 -7.12
N GLU A 607 -1.34 -0.30 -6.90
CA GLU A 607 -1.97 0.12 -5.64
C GLU A 607 -1.57 1.51 -5.15
N ASP A 608 -1.44 2.44 -6.09
CA ASP A 608 -1.22 3.84 -5.80
C ASP A 608 -2.51 4.48 -5.24
N THR A 609 -2.37 5.58 -4.51
CA THR A 609 -3.48 6.21 -3.77
C THR A 609 -4.36 7.02 -4.70
N LEU A 610 -5.67 6.82 -4.61
CA LEU A 610 -6.63 7.64 -5.33
C LEU A 610 -6.74 9.03 -4.68
N ALA A 611 -6.52 10.09 -5.47
CA ALA A 611 -6.47 11.48 -4.97
C ALA A 611 -7.86 12.07 -4.68
N LEU A 612 -8.64 11.41 -3.82
CA LEU A 612 -9.95 11.89 -3.37
C LEU A 612 -9.85 12.69 -2.06
N PRO A 613 -10.66 13.76 -1.89
CA PRO A 613 -10.84 14.42 -0.60
C PRO A 613 -11.40 13.46 0.48
N PRO A 614 -11.08 13.66 1.78
CA PRO A 614 -11.62 12.83 2.86
C PRO A 614 -13.15 12.74 2.84
N GLY A 615 -13.68 11.52 2.88
CA GLY A 615 -15.12 11.24 2.78
C GLY A 615 -15.75 11.40 1.39
N ALA A 616 -14.99 11.72 0.34
CA ALA A 616 -15.51 11.76 -1.02
C ALA A 616 -15.60 10.35 -1.64
N THR A 617 -16.63 10.10 -2.44
CA THR A 617 -16.83 8.81 -3.14
C THR A 617 -16.63 8.93 -4.65
N LEU A 618 -16.21 7.83 -5.28
CA LEU A 618 -16.07 7.72 -6.73
C LEU A 618 -17.44 7.56 -7.41
N LYS A 619 -17.62 8.14 -8.62
CA LYS A 619 -18.86 8.01 -9.42
C LYS A 619 -18.64 7.52 -10.86
N SER A 620 -17.42 7.60 -11.42
CA SER A 620 -17.16 7.28 -12.84
C SER A 620 -15.68 6.99 -13.10
N ASP A 621 -15.41 6.26 -14.19
CA ASP A 621 -14.09 5.82 -14.69
C ASP A 621 -14.04 6.04 -16.22
N PRO A 622 -12.87 6.11 -16.90
CA PRO A 622 -11.51 6.06 -16.37
C PRO A 622 -10.93 7.45 -16.04
N CYS A 623 -11.58 8.54 -16.47
CA CYS A 623 -11.41 9.83 -15.81
C CYS A 623 -12.30 9.83 -14.57
N ILE A 624 -11.74 10.19 -13.43
CA ILE A 624 -12.38 9.99 -12.14
C ILE A 624 -13.22 11.20 -11.78
N TYR A 625 -14.53 11.00 -11.70
CA TYR A 625 -15.45 12.01 -11.20
C TYR A 625 -15.85 11.67 -9.76
N ASP A 626 -15.63 12.61 -8.84
CA ASP A 626 -15.86 12.40 -7.42
C ASP A 626 -17.25 12.87 -6.94
N SER A 627 -17.51 12.68 -5.64
CA SER A 627 -18.73 13.16 -5.02
C SER A 627 -18.75 14.67 -4.78
N THR A 628 -17.59 15.35 -4.80
CA THR A 628 -17.47 16.80 -4.61
C THR A 628 -17.81 17.60 -5.88
N GLY A 629 -17.75 16.96 -7.05
CA GLY A 629 -18.01 17.58 -8.35
C GLY A 629 -16.75 17.82 -9.19
N THR A 630 -15.62 17.24 -8.79
CA THR A 630 -14.32 17.38 -9.44
C THR A 630 -14.06 16.21 -10.40
N LEU A 631 -13.66 16.54 -11.63
CA LEU A 631 -13.19 15.61 -12.64
C LEU A 631 -11.66 15.57 -12.65
N LEU A 632 -11.09 14.41 -12.40
CA LEU A 632 -9.65 14.14 -12.36
C LEU A 632 -9.21 13.30 -13.56
N THR A 633 -8.04 13.62 -14.12
CA THR A 633 -7.35 12.77 -15.10
C THR A 633 -5.98 12.36 -14.55
N LEU A 634 -5.43 11.26 -15.05
CA LEU A 634 -4.14 10.73 -14.61
C LEU A 634 -3.09 10.95 -15.70
N LEU A 635 -2.02 11.67 -15.37
CA LEU A 635 -0.86 11.87 -16.26
C LEU A 635 0.27 10.88 -15.92
N HIS A 636 1.13 10.59 -16.91
CA HIS A 636 2.38 9.82 -16.79
C HIS A 636 2.25 8.40 -16.21
N TRP A 637 1.04 7.86 -16.08
CA TRP A 637 0.74 6.56 -15.46
C TRP A 637 1.40 5.35 -16.12
N ARG A 638 1.94 5.49 -17.34
CA ARG A 638 2.69 4.42 -18.01
C ARG A 638 4.09 4.20 -17.43
N GLN A 639 4.61 5.19 -16.69
CA GLN A 639 5.88 5.09 -15.97
C GLN A 639 5.58 4.94 -14.47
N PRO A 640 5.97 3.83 -13.82
CA PRO A 640 5.80 3.66 -12.38
C PRO A 640 6.35 4.85 -11.60
N SER A 641 5.65 5.24 -10.53
CA SER A 641 6.03 6.34 -9.63
C SER A 641 6.10 7.75 -10.24
N ARG A 642 5.67 7.97 -11.48
CA ARG A 642 5.48 9.32 -12.07
C ARG A 642 4.02 9.75 -12.22
N ALA A 643 3.09 8.86 -11.87
CA ALA A 643 1.65 9.12 -12.01
C ALA A 643 1.21 10.36 -11.21
N CYS A 644 0.39 11.22 -11.83
CA CYS A 644 -0.11 12.42 -11.17
C CYS A 644 -1.59 12.68 -11.53
N TRP A 645 -2.45 12.78 -10.51
CA TRP A 645 -3.85 13.14 -10.66
C TRP A 645 -3.99 14.67 -10.84
N VAL A 646 -4.55 15.10 -11.96
CA VAL A 646 -4.74 16.50 -12.32
C VAL A 646 -6.23 16.82 -12.50
N PRO A 647 -6.76 17.89 -11.86
CA PRO A 647 -8.15 18.29 -12.04
C PRO A 647 -8.38 18.98 -13.39
N LEU A 648 -9.25 18.40 -14.22
CA LEU A 648 -9.68 18.96 -15.51
C LEU A 648 -10.88 19.90 -15.38
N LEU A 649 -11.77 19.68 -14.42
CA LEU A 649 -12.99 20.47 -14.24
C LEU A 649 -13.52 20.37 -12.80
N ASP A 650 -13.87 21.49 -12.19
CA ASP A 650 -14.76 21.51 -11.02
C ASP A 650 -16.14 22.03 -11.45
N THR A 651 -17.12 21.13 -11.46
CA THR A 651 -18.49 21.45 -11.91
C THR A 651 -19.19 22.49 -11.04
N ARG A 652 -18.73 22.73 -9.81
CA ARG A 652 -19.27 23.79 -8.93
C ARG A 652 -18.83 25.19 -9.35
N LEU A 653 -17.71 25.29 -10.07
CA LEU A 653 -17.16 26.55 -10.58
C LEU A 653 -17.71 26.93 -11.97
N LEU A 654 -18.63 26.14 -12.53
CA LEU A 654 -19.24 26.42 -13.83
C LEU A 654 -19.96 27.78 -13.85
N PRO A 655 -19.78 28.63 -14.88
CA PRO A 655 -20.36 29.97 -14.93
C PRO A 655 -21.88 30.04 -14.71
N ARG A 656 -22.62 29.01 -15.16
CA ARG A 656 -24.08 28.88 -14.95
C ARG A 656 -24.50 28.85 -13.48
N LEU A 657 -23.63 28.36 -12.59
CA LEU A 657 -23.86 28.28 -11.14
C LEU A 657 -23.38 29.54 -10.39
N ALA A 658 -22.60 30.42 -11.03
CA ALA A 658 -22.06 31.64 -10.40
C ALA A 658 -23.13 32.61 -9.88
N SER A 659 -24.36 32.51 -10.37
CA SER A 659 -25.52 33.27 -9.86
C SER A 659 -26.03 32.81 -8.49
N GLY A 660 -25.67 31.61 -8.04
CA GLY A 660 -26.14 30.99 -6.79
C GLY A 660 -27.62 30.58 -6.78
N ARG A 661 -28.41 30.92 -7.81
CA ARG A 661 -29.86 30.67 -7.88
C ARG A 661 -30.26 29.27 -8.35
N LYS A 662 -29.31 28.49 -8.87
CA LYS A 662 -29.53 27.15 -9.43
C LYS A 662 -28.77 26.12 -8.61
N HIS A 663 -29.49 25.15 -8.06
CA HIS A 663 -28.91 23.97 -7.44
C HIS A 663 -29.02 22.80 -8.42
N GLU A 664 -27.93 22.52 -9.12
CA GLU A 664 -27.82 21.45 -10.12
C GLU A 664 -26.70 20.48 -9.71
N THR A 665 -26.94 19.19 -9.95
CA THR A 665 -25.99 18.10 -9.78
C THR A 665 -25.71 17.47 -11.13
N TYR A 666 -24.53 16.86 -11.32
CA TYR A 666 -24.15 16.29 -12.62
C TYR A 666 -23.88 14.79 -12.47
N PHE A 667 -24.51 14.00 -13.34
CA PHE A 667 -24.26 12.56 -13.47
C PHE A 667 -23.31 12.33 -14.65
N PRO A 668 -22.05 11.91 -14.40
CA PRO A 668 -21.05 11.73 -15.45
C PRO A 668 -21.45 10.59 -16.41
N ILE A 669 -21.21 10.79 -17.70
CA ILE A 669 -21.44 9.79 -18.75
C ILE A 669 -20.11 9.39 -19.39
N ALA A 670 -19.27 10.36 -19.77
CA ALA A 670 -17.96 10.10 -20.35
C ALA A 670 -17.07 11.35 -20.39
N VAL A 671 -15.81 11.12 -20.75
CA VAL A 671 -14.87 12.14 -21.25
C VAL A 671 -14.51 11.76 -22.68
N ALA A 672 -14.86 12.62 -23.65
CA ALA A 672 -14.64 12.40 -25.08
C ALA A 672 -14.60 13.75 -25.81
N ASP A 673 -13.88 13.79 -26.94
CA ASP A 673 -13.78 14.97 -27.83
C ASP A 673 -13.41 16.27 -27.11
N ASP A 674 -12.49 16.15 -26.13
CA ASP A 674 -12.02 17.24 -25.26
C ASP A 674 -13.10 17.90 -24.38
N LYS A 675 -14.20 17.16 -24.12
CA LYS A 675 -15.32 17.61 -23.28
C LYS A 675 -15.72 16.61 -22.21
N PHE A 676 -16.36 17.14 -21.17
CA PHE A 676 -17.07 16.38 -20.15
C PHE A 676 -18.53 16.19 -20.57
N HIS A 677 -18.93 14.94 -20.79
CA HIS A 677 -20.30 14.55 -21.14
C HIS A 677 -21.04 14.11 -19.88
N CYS A 678 -22.16 14.76 -19.56
CA CYS A 678 -22.94 14.44 -18.37
C CYS A 678 -24.44 14.71 -18.54
N ILE A 679 -25.24 14.16 -17.62
CA ILE A 679 -26.66 14.49 -17.48
C ILE A 679 -26.80 15.51 -16.35
N ILE A 680 -27.48 16.63 -16.63
CA ILE A 680 -27.81 17.65 -15.63
C ILE A 680 -29.03 17.20 -14.83
N LEU A 681 -28.84 17.05 -13.53
CA LEU A 681 -29.87 16.72 -12.55
C LEU A 681 -30.30 18.01 -11.84
N LYS A 682 -31.60 18.21 -11.71
CA LYS A 682 -32.21 19.40 -11.08
C LYS A 682 -32.89 18.98 -9.77
N GLY A 683 -33.18 19.94 -8.90
CA GLY A 683 -33.97 19.68 -7.68
C GLY A 683 -33.30 18.80 -6.61
N GLY A 684 -31.99 18.52 -6.74
CA GLY A 684 -31.26 17.66 -5.81
C GLY A 684 -31.26 16.16 -6.17
N ASP A 685 -31.76 15.80 -7.35
CA ASP A 685 -31.68 14.43 -7.86
C ASP A 685 -30.25 13.90 -7.91
N LYS A 686 -30.09 12.60 -7.62
CA LYS A 686 -28.78 11.90 -7.62
C LYS A 686 -28.56 11.01 -8.84
N TYR A 687 -29.63 10.64 -9.54
CA TYR A 687 -29.61 9.72 -10.68
C TYR A 687 -30.55 10.20 -11.79
N PRO A 688 -30.26 9.89 -13.07
CA PRO A 688 -31.20 10.13 -14.16
C PRO A 688 -32.55 9.43 -13.94
N TYR A 689 -33.60 9.98 -14.56
CA TYR A 689 -34.98 9.46 -14.50
C TYR A 689 -35.50 9.03 -15.87
N PHE A 690 -36.73 8.51 -15.92
CA PHE A 690 -37.46 8.20 -17.16
C PHE A 690 -38.62 9.21 -17.35
N PRO A 691 -38.88 9.73 -18.57
CA PRO A 691 -38.08 9.57 -19.79
C PRO A 691 -36.71 10.25 -19.67
N ARG A 692 -35.77 9.79 -20.48
CA ARG A 692 -34.34 10.10 -20.38
C ARG A 692 -34.07 11.62 -20.50
N PRO A 693 -33.29 12.23 -19.58
CA PRO A 693 -32.78 13.59 -19.74
C PRO A 693 -31.82 13.74 -20.93
N LEU A 694 -31.75 14.96 -21.47
CA LEU A 694 -30.81 15.34 -22.52
C LEU A 694 -29.36 15.22 -22.03
N LEU A 695 -28.49 14.70 -22.90
CA LEU A 695 -27.03 14.75 -22.69
C LEU A 695 -26.56 16.20 -22.79
N SER A 696 -25.64 16.61 -21.92
CA SER A 696 -25.03 17.95 -21.92
C SER A 696 -23.51 17.83 -21.96
N GLU A 697 -22.88 18.76 -22.65
CA GLU A 697 -21.44 18.84 -22.81
C GLU A 697 -20.89 20.08 -22.09
N PHE A 698 -19.71 19.94 -21.47
CA PHE A 698 -18.98 21.04 -20.85
C PHE A 698 -17.51 20.98 -21.26
N ASP A 699 -16.94 22.12 -21.65
CA ASP A 699 -15.51 22.25 -21.91
C ASP A 699 -14.71 22.16 -20.60
N PHE A 700 -13.45 21.71 -20.66
CA PHE A 700 -12.60 21.60 -19.47
C PHE A 700 -12.17 22.96 -18.91
N SER A 701 -12.14 23.05 -17.58
CA SER A 701 -11.74 24.23 -16.85
C SER A 701 -11.04 23.84 -15.54
N VAL A 702 -9.72 23.66 -15.64
CA VAL A 702 -8.79 23.51 -14.49
C VAL A 702 -9.11 24.56 -13.41
N PRO A 703 -9.29 24.20 -12.14
CA PRO A 703 -9.71 25.13 -11.09
C PRO A 703 -8.55 26.03 -10.60
N LEU A 704 -8.20 27.08 -11.36
CA LEU A 704 -7.12 28.01 -11.00
C LEU A 704 -7.53 29.09 -10.00
N THR A 705 -8.69 29.72 -10.17
CA THR A 705 -9.19 30.78 -9.28
C THR A 705 -10.70 30.67 -9.06
N SER A 706 -11.20 31.18 -7.94
CA SER A 706 -12.65 31.27 -7.72
C SER A 706 -13.29 32.31 -8.64
N PRO A 707 -14.51 32.06 -9.15
CA PRO A 707 -15.23 33.04 -9.95
C PRO A 707 -15.42 34.33 -9.12
N PRO A 708 -15.27 35.52 -9.73
CA PRO A 708 -15.45 36.77 -9.01
C PRO A 708 -16.86 36.81 -8.42
N LYS A 709 -16.97 37.14 -7.13
CA LYS A 709 -18.27 37.40 -6.51
C LYS A 709 -18.94 38.51 -7.30
N ILE A 710 -20.04 38.20 -7.98
CA ILE A 710 -20.91 39.20 -8.59
C ILE A 710 -21.47 40.04 -7.43
N LYS A 711 -20.78 41.13 -7.10
CA LYS A 711 -21.34 42.19 -6.28
C LYS A 711 -22.62 42.63 -6.98
N GLU A 712 -23.68 42.87 -6.22
CA GLU A 712 -24.97 43.31 -6.74
C GLU A 712 -24.92 44.78 -7.25
N ALA A 713 -24.04 45.10 -8.20
CA ALA A 713 -23.89 46.42 -8.78
C ALA A 713 -25.20 46.88 -9.47
N LYS A 714 -25.97 45.93 -10.04
CA LYS A 714 -27.30 46.19 -10.61
C LYS A 714 -28.40 46.46 -9.57
N SER A 715 -28.18 46.14 -8.28
CA SER A 715 -29.13 46.44 -7.19
C SER A 715 -29.04 47.92 -6.75
N LYS A 716 -27.82 48.46 -6.60
CA LYS A 716 -27.62 49.83 -6.11
C LYS A 716 -27.98 50.93 -7.11
N LYS A 717 -27.91 50.69 -8.44
CA LYS A 717 -28.36 51.67 -9.45
C LYS A 717 -29.90 51.84 -9.41
N LYS A 718 -30.67 50.76 -9.19
CA LYS A 718 -32.14 50.82 -9.08
C LYS A 718 -32.64 51.32 -7.71
N LYS A 719 -31.91 51.03 -6.62
CA LYS A 719 -32.31 51.44 -5.26
C LYS A 719 -31.97 52.90 -4.89
N LYS A 720 -31.30 53.66 -5.76
CA LYS A 720 -31.03 55.10 -5.59
C LYS A 720 -31.98 56.00 -6.39
N GLN A 721 -32.99 55.41 -7.05
CA GLN A 721 -33.97 56.11 -7.90
C GLN A 721 -35.43 55.87 -7.44
N LEU A 722 -35.60 55.24 -6.27
CA LEU A 722 -36.89 54.88 -5.64
C LEU A 722 -36.91 55.32 -4.16
N HIS A 723 -36.32 56.49 -3.87
CA HIS A 723 -36.36 57.12 -2.55
C HIS A 723 -36.81 58.59 -2.61
N GLU A 724 -37.73 58.87 -3.55
CA GLU A 724 -38.78 59.86 -3.36
C GLU A 724 -40.13 59.12 -3.46
N ASP A 725 -41.11 59.63 -2.71
CA ASP A 725 -42.52 59.20 -2.61
C ASP A 725 -42.87 57.85 -1.94
N GLY A 726 -43.50 57.96 -0.76
CA GLY A 726 -44.87 57.42 -0.58
C GLY A 726 -45.10 56.06 0.10
N GLU A 727 -45.32 56.10 1.41
CA GLU A 727 -46.26 55.29 2.23
C GLU A 727 -46.67 53.84 1.87
N ASP A 728 -46.34 52.94 2.81
CA ASP A 728 -47.17 51.90 3.46
C ASP A 728 -48.29 51.16 2.68
N LEU A 729 -48.13 49.84 2.52
CA LEU A 729 -48.98 48.77 3.08
C LEU A 729 -48.55 47.39 2.54
N GLY A 730 -48.59 46.35 3.37
CA GLY A 730 -48.12 45.00 2.99
C GLY A 730 -49.22 44.06 2.49
N ILE A 731 -48.80 42.95 1.85
CA ILE A 731 -49.47 41.64 1.76
C ILE A 731 -48.46 40.63 1.20
N GLU A 732 -48.43 39.41 1.74
CA GLU A 732 -47.73 38.25 1.16
C GLU A 732 -48.66 37.53 0.18
N VAL A 733 -48.13 36.92 -0.90
CA VAL A 733 -48.51 35.59 -1.43
C VAL A 733 -47.86 35.31 -2.81
N GLU A 734 -47.13 34.19 -2.84
CA GLU A 734 -46.90 33.19 -3.91
C GLU A 734 -46.36 33.55 -5.31
N GLU A 735 -45.87 32.48 -5.93
CA GLU A 735 -45.15 32.40 -7.20
C GLU A 735 -46.11 32.51 -8.39
N ASP A 736 -45.62 33.01 -9.52
CA ASP A 736 -45.79 32.25 -10.77
C ASP A 736 -44.73 32.62 -11.82
N ALA A 737 -44.41 31.66 -12.68
CA ALA A 737 -43.44 31.81 -13.74
C ALA A 737 -44.13 31.82 -15.12
N SER A 738 -43.75 32.78 -15.96
CA SER A 738 -43.97 32.68 -17.41
C SER A 738 -42.79 33.32 -18.16
N ASP A 739 -42.26 32.57 -19.12
CA ASP A 739 -41.37 33.08 -20.15
C ASP A 739 -42.17 33.93 -21.14
N GLU A 740 -41.57 34.99 -21.71
CA GLU A 740 -41.81 35.37 -23.11
C GLU A 740 -40.69 36.26 -23.66
N GLU A 741 -40.64 36.38 -24.99
CA GLU A 741 -39.45 36.76 -25.77
C GLU A 741 -39.34 38.26 -26.12
N MET A 742 -38.22 38.62 -26.77
CA MET A 742 -37.93 39.90 -27.42
C MET A 742 -37.61 41.08 -26.46
N GLN A 743 -36.87 42.13 -26.85
CA GLN A 743 -36.49 42.59 -28.18
C GLN A 743 -35.13 43.33 -28.15
N GLU A 744 -34.48 43.50 -29.30
CA GLU A 744 -33.32 44.41 -29.44
C GLU A 744 -33.74 45.86 -29.12
N GLY A 745 -32.93 46.56 -28.32
CA GLY A 745 -33.14 47.96 -27.94
C GLY A 745 -31.81 48.68 -27.86
N ASP A 746 -31.51 49.47 -28.89
CA ASP A 746 -30.35 50.36 -28.99
C ASP A 746 -30.57 51.58 -28.08
N ASP A 747 -29.63 51.87 -27.18
CA ASP A 747 -29.67 53.10 -26.37
C ASP A 747 -28.25 53.55 -25.98
N ASN A 748 -27.72 54.51 -26.74
CA ASN A 748 -26.48 55.22 -26.44
C ASN A 748 -26.61 56.02 -25.14
N ASN A 749 -25.69 55.84 -24.19
CA ASN A 749 -25.44 56.85 -23.17
C ASN A 749 -24.01 56.77 -22.63
N ASN A 750 -23.11 57.57 -23.23
CA ASN A 750 -21.79 57.85 -22.68
C ASN A 750 -21.93 58.47 -21.28
N ASN A 751 -21.19 57.95 -20.31
CA ASN A 751 -20.79 58.68 -19.10
C ASN A 751 -19.60 57.95 -18.44
N ASP A 752 -18.41 58.33 -18.87
CA ASP A 752 -17.10 58.31 -18.19
C ASP A 752 -17.03 57.56 -16.85
N ASP A 753 -16.62 56.28 -16.87
CA ASP A 753 -16.03 55.57 -15.72
C ASP A 753 -15.03 54.47 -16.18
N ASP A 754 -14.35 54.71 -17.30
CA ASP A 754 -13.56 53.72 -18.07
C ASP A 754 -12.42 53.07 -17.25
N GLY A 755 -11.96 53.71 -16.18
CA GLY A 755 -10.78 53.28 -15.41
C GLY A 755 -10.97 52.01 -14.57
N ASP A 756 -12.19 51.69 -14.14
CA ASP A 756 -12.48 50.49 -13.33
C ASP A 756 -13.03 49.32 -14.18
N GLU A 757 -13.56 49.57 -15.38
CA GLU A 757 -14.01 48.50 -16.30
C GLU A 757 -12.83 47.87 -17.06
N ASP A 758 -11.91 48.67 -17.60
CA ASP A 758 -10.70 48.17 -18.30
C ASP A 758 -9.88 47.20 -17.42
N VAL A 759 -9.66 47.54 -16.14
CA VAL A 759 -8.91 46.70 -15.19
C VAL A 759 -9.62 45.37 -14.92
N VAL A 760 -10.96 45.35 -14.94
CA VAL A 760 -11.75 44.12 -14.74
C VAL A 760 -11.77 43.26 -16.00
N GLU A 761 -11.74 43.85 -17.20
CA GLU A 761 -11.58 43.13 -18.46
C GLU A 761 -10.16 42.57 -18.63
N GLU A 762 -9.10 43.32 -18.30
CA GLU A 762 -7.71 42.84 -18.39
C GLU A 762 -7.40 41.73 -17.35
N LEU A 763 -7.94 41.85 -16.13
CA LEU A 763 -7.91 40.76 -15.14
C LEU A 763 -8.78 39.54 -15.54
N SER A 764 -9.61 39.67 -16.57
CA SER A 764 -10.37 38.58 -17.19
C SER A 764 -9.61 37.99 -18.38
N GLU A 765 -8.93 38.80 -19.19
CA GLU A 765 -8.06 38.36 -20.29
C GLU A 765 -6.87 37.53 -19.78
N THR A 766 -6.11 38.04 -18.81
CA THR A 766 -5.00 37.32 -18.16
C THR A 766 -5.39 35.93 -17.67
N LYS A 767 -6.49 35.82 -16.91
CA LYS A 767 -6.98 34.54 -16.38
C LYS A 767 -7.42 33.57 -17.47
N LYS A 768 -8.04 34.05 -18.55
CA LYS A 768 -8.40 33.21 -19.71
C LYS A 768 -7.14 32.64 -20.40
N LEU A 769 -6.08 33.45 -20.50
CA LEU A 769 -4.80 33.02 -21.09
C LEU A 769 -4.05 32.05 -20.18
N GLU A 770 -3.97 32.31 -18.88
CA GLU A 770 -3.40 31.39 -17.87
C GLU A 770 -4.15 30.04 -17.89
N GLN A 771 -5.49 30.08 -17.89
CA GLN A 771 -6.34 28.89 -17.99
C GLN A 771 -6.05 28.08 -19.26
N ALA A 772 -5.98 28.75 -20.41
CA ALA A 772 -5.77 28.11 -21.70
C ALA A 772 -4.32 27.62 -21.90
N PHE A 773 -3.35 28.20 -21.19
CA PHE A 773 -1.98 27.71 -21.11
C PHE A 773 -1.90 26.41 -20.31
N VAL A 774 -2.45 26.40 -19.08
CA VAL A 774 -2.41 25.21 -18.20
C VAL A 774 -3.16 24.03 -18.82
N LEU A 775 -4.35 24.25 -19.38
CA LEU A 775 -5.13 23.19 -20.03
C LEU A 775 -4.38 22.56 -21.22
N ARG A 776 -3.78 23.38 -22.10
CA ARG A 776 -2.95 22.88 -23.21
C ARG A 776 -1.71 22.15 -22.72
N GLY A 777 -1.10 22.57 -21.61
CA GLY A 777 0.00 21.87 -20.97
C GLY A 777 -0.37 20.43 -20.57
N VAL A 778 -1.56 20.23 -20.00
CA VAL A 778 -2.10 18.91 -19.65
C VAL A 778 -2.35 18.06 -20.90
N GLN A 779 -2.99 18.63 -21.93
CA GLN A 779 -3.24 17.95 -23.20
C GLN A 779 -1.94 17.55 -23.93
N ALA A 780 -0.93 18.43 -23.92
CA ALA A 780 0.38 18.16 -24.50
C ALA A 780 1.11 17.03 -23.75
N ALA A 781 1.03 17.00 -22.41
CA ALA A 781 1.58 15.90 -21.61
C ALA A 781 0.91 14.55 -21.95
N GLN A 782 -0.42 14.51 -22.07
CA GLN A 782 -1.15 13.31 -22.51
C GLN A 782 -0.76 12.87 -23.92
N ALA A 783 -0.61 13.81 -24.86
CA ALA A 783 -0.18 13.52 -26.24
C ALA A 783 1.25 12.97 -26.29
N GLN A 784 2.17 13.51 -25.47
CA GLN A 784 3.54 13.02 -25.31
C GLN A 784 3.56 11.60 -24.73
N ASP A 785 2.83 11.34 -23.64
CA ASP A 785 2.74 9.99 -23.02
C ASP A 785 2.18 8.92 -23.99
N VAL A 786 1.30 9.32 -24.92
CA VAL A 786 0.77 8.43 -25.96
C VAL A 786 1.78 8.22 -27.08
N LEU A 787 2.56 9.24 -27.43
CA LEU A 787 3.63 9.15 -28.42
C LEU A 787 4.77 8.24 -27.97
N ASP A 788 5.20 8.34 -26.71
CA ASP A 788 6.29 7.53 -26.16
C ASP A 788 5.90 6.05 -25.98
N ALA A 789 4.61 5.77 -25.73
CA ALA A 789 4.10 4.41 -25.53
C ALA A 789 3.65 3.70 -26.82
N THR A 790 3.52 4.42 -27.93
CA THR A 790 3.15 3.86 -29.24
C THR A 790 4.30 4.04 -30.23
N THR A 791 4.23 3.46 -31.43
CA THR A 791 5.29 3.60 -32.44
C THR A 791 5.34 5.00 -33.11
N GLY A 792 4.81 6.02 -32.45
CA GLY A 792 5.02 7.44 -32.74
C GLY A 792 4.55 7.87 -34.13
N GLY A 793 3.29 7.62 -34.48
CA GLY A 793 2.73 7.92 -35.80
C GLY A 793 2.75 9.41 -36.17
N HIS A 794 2.89 9.71 -37.47
CA HIS A 794 3.02 11.09 -37.96
C HIS A 794 1.84 11.99 -37.54
N ALA A 795 0.62 11.45 -37.54
CA ALA A 795 -0.57 12.17 -37.06
C ALA A 795 -0.48 12.56 -35.57
N GLN A 796 -0.02 11.66 -34.70
CA GLN A 796 0.16 11.93 -33.28
C GLN A 796 1.24 13.00 -33.04
N ARG A 797 2.36 12.93 -33.77
CA ARG A 797 3.43 13.94 -33.69
C ARG A 797 2.96 15.31 -34.15
N SER A 798 2.11 15.36 -35.18
CA SER A 798 1.49 16.58 -35.68
C SER A 798 0.52 17.20 -34.66
N VAL A 799 -0.23 16.37 -33.91
CA VAL A 799 -1.10 16.85 -32.82
C VAL A 799 -0.29 17.47 -31.69
N LEU A 800 0.78 16.82 -31.23
CA LEU A 800 1.67 17.38 -30.20
C LEU A 800 2.27 18.71 -30.66
N ALA A 801 2.89 18.75 -31.85
CA ALA A 801 3.50 19.97 -32.38
C ALA A 801 2.50 21.11 -32.57
N ARG A 802 1.22 20.82 -32.85
CA ARG A 802 0.15 21.81 -32.87
C ARG A 802 -0.16 22.34 -31.47
N LEU A 803 -0.30 21.46 -30.47
CA LEU A 803 -0.57 21.86 -29.08
C LEU A 803 0.55 22.72 -28.50
N GLU A 804 1.81 22.34 -28.72
CA GLU A 804 2.97 23.13 -28.27
C GLU A 804 3.00 24.52 -28.93
N LEU A 805 2.74 24.60 -30.24
CA LEU A 805 2.69 25.87 -30.96
C LEU A 805 1.49 26.76 -30.55
N GLU A 806 0.35 26.17 -30.18
CA GLU A 806 -0.76 26.92 -29.59
C GLU A 806 -0.45 27.41 -28.16
N MET A 807 0.25 26.60 -27.37
CA MET A 807 0.67 26.96 -26.02
C MET A 807 1.66 28.15 -26.06
N ASP A 808 2.63 28.14 -26.97
CA ASP A 808 3.55 29.26 -27.18
C ASP A 808 2.85 30.51 -27.72
N LYS A 809 1.79 30.37 -28.52
CA LYS A 809 0.93 31.50 -28.92
C LYS A 809 0.21 32.11 -27.71
N THR A 810 -0.29 31.30 -26.77
CA THR A 810 -0.88 31.85 -25.53
C THR A 810 0.15 32.51 -24.63
N LEU A 811 1.39 32.00 -24.56
CA LEU A 811 2.47 32.68 -23.84
C LEU A 811 2.84 34.03 -24.50
N LEU A 812 2.84 34.14 -25.83
CA LEU A 812 3.02 35.41 -26.54
C LEU A 812 1.88 36.41 -26.26
N GLN A 813 0.64 35.95 -26.15
CA GLN A 813 -0.50 36.79 -25.77
C GLN A 813 -0.37 37.27 -24.32
N LEU A 814 -0.03 36.37 -23.39
CA LEU A 814 0.18 36.71 -21.97
C LEU A 814 1.34 37.71 -21.81
N LEU A 815 2.44 37.51 -22.54
CA LEU A 815 3.56 38.46 -22.62
C LEU A 815 3.11 39.84 -23.10
N ALA A 816 2.22 39.93 -24.09
CA ALA A 816 1.72 41.20 -24.59
C ALA A 816 0.87 41.96 -23.55
N VAL A 817 0.14 41.25 -22.69
CA VAL A 817 -0.58 41.84 -21.55
C VAL A 817 0.41 42.34 -20.50
N GLU A 818 1.40 41.52 -20.09
CA GLU A 818 2.41 41.97 -19.11
C GLU A 818 3.25 43.16 -19.60
N CYS A 819 3.56 43.23 -20.90
CA CYS A 819 4.28 44.37 -21.49
C CYS A 819 3.44 45.67 -21.47
N ARG A 820 2.11 45.54 -21.58
CA ARG A 820 1.13 46.64 -21.53
C ARG A 820 1.05 47.23 -20.13
N GLU A 821 0.93 46.37 -19.10
CA GLU A 821 0.70 46.79 -17.72
C GLU A 821 1.85 47.61 -17.08
N GLY A 822 3.12 47.34 -17.40
CA GLY A 822 4.20 48.16 -16.85
C GLY A 822 5.61 47.59 -17.00
N GLU A 823 6.61 48.45 -16.73
CA GLU A 823 8.03 48.06 -16.76
C GLU A 823 8.41 47.21 -15.54
N GLU A 824 7.73 47.44 -14.41
CA GLU A 824 7.92 46.70 -13.14
C GLU A 824 7.64 45.20 -13.28
N ARG A 825 6.83 44.81 -14.27
CA ARG A 825 6.52 43.40 -14.57
C ARG A 825 7.48 42.73 -15.55
N GLY A 826 8.56 43.41 -15.97
CA GLY A 826 9.55 42.88 -16.91
C GLY A 826 10.17 41.53 -16.49
N MET A 827 10.26 41.24 -15.19
CA MET A 827 10.72 39.94 -14.69
C MET A 827 9.71 38.82 -14.97
N ARG A 828 8.40 39.05 -14.76
CA ARG A 828 7.32 38.10 -15.07
C ARG A 828 7.23 37.86 -16.59
N ALA A 829 7.37 38.94 -17.37
CA ALA A 829 7.46 38.87 -18.82
C ALA A 829 8.64 37.99 -19.32
N LEU A 830 9.82 38.11 -18.70
CA LEU A 830 10.97 37.28 -19.03
C LEU A 830 10.78 35.80 -18.63
N GLU A 831 10.08 35.53 -17.53
CA GLU A 831 9.71 34.17 -17.09
C GLU A 831 8.76 33.50 -18.10
N ILE A 832 7.73 34.21 -18.57
CA ILE A 832 6.79 33.74 -19.61
C ILE A 832 7.54 33.29 -20.89
N VAL A 833 8.58 34.02 -21.30
CA VAL A 833 9.39 33.65 -22.47
C VAL A 833 10.21 32.38 -22.25
N ARG A 834 10.70 32.13 -21.04
CA ARG A 834 11.43 30.90 -20.70
C ARG A 834 10.54 29.66 -20.72
N LEU A 835 9.24 29.82 -20.45
CA LEU A 835 8.26 28.72 -20.50
C LEU A 835 7.89 28.25 -21.91
N MET A 836 8.24 29.01 -22.96
CA MET A 836 7.97 28.62 -24.36
C MET A 836 8.70 27.33 -24.72
N ARG A 837 8.13 26.48 -25.59
CA ARG A 837 8.72 25.18 -25.99
C ARG A 837 9.32 25.15 -27.40
N ASP A 838 9.06 26.14 -28.25
CA ASP A 838 9.58 26.21 -29.61
C ASP A 838 11.11 26.15 -29.67
N ARG A 839 11.62 25.00 -30.11
CA ARG A 839 13.06 24.76 -30.37
C ARG A 839 13.60 25.51 -31.59
N THR A 840 12.73 26.07 -32.45
CA THR A 840 13.17 26.83 -33.63
C THR A 840 13.50 28.29 -33.33
N GLY A 841 13.29 28.76 -32.09
CA GLY A 841 13.60 30.12 -31.64
C GLY A 841 12.69 31.22 -32.22
N ARG A 842 11.78 30.89 -33.15
CA ARG A 842 10.92 31.85 -33.84
C ARG A 842 9.88 32.47 -32.90
N MET A 843 9.37 31.71 -31.92
CA MET A 843 8.47 32.26 -30.90
C MET A 843 9.21 33.21 -29.95
N VAL A 844 10.50 32.96 -29.65
CA VAL A 844 11.34 33.86 -28.84
C VAL A 844 11.69 35.13 -29.61
N GLU A 845 11.98 35.04 -30.92
CA GLU A 845 12.15 36.22 -31.78
C GLU A 845 10.87 37.07 -31.86
N ALA A 846 9.70 36.42 -31.95
CA ALA A 846 8.41 37.10 -31.90
C ALA A 846 8.17 37.79 -30.54
N ALA A 847 8.57 37.16 -29.43
CA ALA A 847 8.51 37.76 -28.09
C ALA A 847 9.35 39.04 -27.99
N GLY A 848 10.55 39.04 -28.56
CA GLY A 848 11.41 40.24 -28.63
C GLY A 848 10.72 41.39 -29.36
N LYS A 849 10.13 41.12 -30.53
CA LYS A 849 9.37 42.12 -31.32
C LYS A 849 8.12 42.63 -30.61
N VAL A 850 7.49 41.82 -29.75
CA VAL A 850 6.38 42.27 -28.89
C VAL A 850 6.89 43.23 -27.82
N ALA A 851 7.98 42.89 -27.12
CA ALA A 851 8.59 43.77 -26.11
C ALA A 851 9.03 45.12 -26.71
N GLU A 852 9.68 45.10 -27.89
CA GLU A 852 10.05 46.31 -28.64
C GLU A 852 8.84 47.17 -29.02
N ARG A 853 7.73 46.56 -29.47
CA ARG A 853 6.49 47.29 -29.82
C ARG A 853 5.91 48.08 -28.64
N TYR A 854 6.03 47.56 -27.43
CA TYR A 854 5.60 48.24 -26.19
C TYR A 854 6.71 49.12 -25.57
N GLY A 855 7.81 49.37 -26.29
CA GLY A 855 8.89 50.26 -25.84
C GLY A 855 9.86 49.65 -24.80
N ARG A 856 9.76 48.34 -24.51
CA ARG A 856 10.49 47.66 -23.43
C ARG A 856 11.89 47.20 -23.89
N ALA A 857 12.77 48.15 -24.25
CA ALA A 857 14.08 47.84 -24.84
C ALA A 857 14.95 46.88 -23.98
N ILE A 858 15.04 47.12 -22.66
CA ILE A 858 15.84 46.28 -21.74
C ILE A 858 15.31 44.83 -21.69
N LEU A 859 13.98 44.66 -21.76
CA LEU A 859 13.35 43.35 -21.82
C LEU A 859 13.62 42.67 -23.16
N GLY A 860 13.56 43.42 -24.27
CA GLY A 860 13.91 42.92 -25.62
C GLY A 860 15.33 42.36 -25.68
N ASP A 861 16.32 43.09 -25.15
CA ASP A 861 17.71 42.61 -25.08
C ASP A 861 17.84 41.34 -24.21
N LYS A 862 17.11 41.24 -23.09
CA LYS A 862 17.11 40.05 -22.23
C LYS A 862 16.41 38.84 -22.87
N ILE A 863 15.36 39.07 -23.65
CA ILE A 863 14.70 38.03 -24.45
C ILE A 863 15.64 37.51 -25.54
N ARG A 864 16.39 38.40 -26.20
CA ARG A 864 17.39 38.05 -27.21
C ARG A 864 18.53 37.21 -26.62
N GLU A 865 19.03 37.56 -25.43
CA GLU A 865 20.02 36.76 -24.70
C GLU A 865 19.54 35.33 -24.40
N VAL A 866 18.25 35.16 -24.03
CA VAL A 866 17.64 33.84 -23.84
C VAL A 866 17.51 33.08 -25.17
N GLY A 867 17.14 33.75 -26.25
CA GLY A 867 17.08 33.15 -27.59
C GLY A 867 18.46 32.67 -28.08
N GLU A 868 19.51 33.47 -27.87
CA GLU A 868 20.89 33.14 -28.24
C GLU A 868 21.39 31.89 -27.46
N ARG A 869 21.18 31.81 -26.14
CA ARG A 869 21.55 30.63 -25.33
C ARG A 869 20.79 29.37 -25.71
N ARG A 870 19.50 29.49 -26.00
CA ARG A 870 18.65 28.35 -26.39
C ARG A 870 19.03 27.78 -27.76
N VAL A 871 19.46 28.62 -28.70
CA VAL A 871 19.98 28.17 -30.01
C VAL A 871 21.40 27.58 -29.88
N ALA A 872 22.19 28.03 -28.91
CA ALA A 872 23.51 27.46 -28.60
C ALA A 872 23.46 26.09 -27.91
N GLY A 873 22.30 25.68 -27.39
CA GLY A 873 22.14 24.43 -26.62
C GLY A 873 22.65 24.51 -25.18
N GLU A 874 22.88 25.72 -24.66
CA GLU A 874 23.41 25.94 -23.30
C GLU A 874 22.35 25.81 -22.19
N ASP A 875 21.07 25.73 -22.55
CA ASP A 875 19.93 25.63 -21.61
C ASP A 875 19.45 24.16 -21.36
N ASP A 876 20.13 23.13 -21.91
CA ASP A 876 19.72 21.71 -21.80
C ASP A 876 19.85 21.12 -20.36
N ASP A 877 20.49 21.83 -19.42
CA ASP A 877 20.66 21.42 -18.01
C ASP A 877 19.44 21.75 -17.10
N PHE A 878 18.33 22.28 -17.65
CA PHE A 878 17.25 22.88 -16.86
C PHE A 878 15.80 22.38 -17.12
N PHE A 879 15.60 21.14 -17.60
CA PHE A 879 14.27 20.47 -17.62
C PHE A 879 14.31 18.95 -17.39
#